data_AF-A0A962U937-F1
#
_entry.id   AF-A0A962U937-F1
#
_cell.length_a   1.000
_cell.length_b   1.000
_cell.length_c   1.000
_cell.angle_alpha   90.00
_cell.angle_beta   90.00
_cell.angle_gamma   90.00
#
_symmetry.space_group_name_H-M   'P 1'
#
loop_
_entity.id
_entity.type
_entity.pdbx_description
1 polymer ?
#
loop_
_entity_poly.entity_id
_entity_poly.type
_entity_poly.pdbx_seq_one_letter_code
_entity_poly.pdbx_strand_id
1 'polypeptide(L)'
;MIRRLILFVLFLYAGCVAPVHAADTVSDVRNTKHNLSVTGPGPVKAVSENQVCVFCHTPHGAENVPEAPLWNRQLSGATYTPYTSNSIDADDIAASPGGSSKLCLSCHDGTLAIGSVNVANGQTDVTFAMTGTAPDGTMPHGEGELTGFTRRLGVNLTNDHPISFTYDTSLALQDGELRDPAAVSHIATRAPGVKPLVPLESGRMECVSCHDPHIRDVDPSKSIKFLRLNRFQTASPQGGPFDQNNDIVCLACHDKMGTTWSRSAHADSAIADEIYKDAPANLREFPTGTAVWEASCLNCHDTHTVQGSRRLLREGTDALGSLSTPRSGGEPAIESTCYQCHTTLAESILSNATDVPNIKTDFNLPRHMPIESIDQAAGSETHDIQDADFIESQAHLGNGDLNRRHAECTDCHNPHRLQRNRLFNGSGTTVAGTHDHNASEHDNIASGVLRGTWGVEPNYGSTSFQDLPISYTRKQGDGGDNASTAVVSSWVTREYQICLKCHSDYGYIDNNLYPTGSRPNLGDSSGGTPPNTTDANGLTQFTNQAKEFQSPLSHQGEGTKPNSGAGSSFGGNNHRSWHPVMSRTGRDGVTRNDGRGSIAGNWEPPFDRGVGSQTMYCSDCHGSATAGATVVPDGGENGNPWGPHGSQHNFILKGIWNKDTGTGEPTHLCFKCHDYDVYAGGNRSVDSGFGRGDNLHGIHFEKIQGNRVKCMWCHVAVPHGWKNKGLLVNLNDVGPEAGLPPGTEVPITGSGDVFNREPYYWNAKLKIRNFAVAGDWRDDNCGSASGNPDVGKDWMSAVCANP
;
A
#
# COMPACT_ATOMS: atom_id res chain seq x y z
N MET A 1 44.09 36.80 -45.90
CA MET A 1 43.88 35.60 -46.73
C MET A 1 44.34 34.37 -45.95
N ILE A 2 43.61 33.26 -46.14
CA ILE A 2 43.89 31.89 -45.64
C ILE A 2 43.41 31.61 -44.21
N ARG A 3 42.14 31.15 -44.15
CA ARG A 3 41.52 30.37 -43.06
C ARG A 3 42.12 28.96 -43.06
N ARG A 4 42.39 28.41 -41.87
CA ARG A 4 42.75 27.00 -41.65
C ARG A 4 41.47 26.15 -41.56
N LEU A 5 41.44 25.08 -42.34
CA LEU A 5 40.40 24.04 -42.35
C LEU A 5 40.86 22.91 -41.42
N ILE A 6 40.10 22.61 -40.36
CA ILE A 6 40.25 21.38 -39.56
C ILE A 6 39.00 20.55 -39.82
N LEU A 7 39.19 19.35 -40.38
CA LEU A 7 38.18 18.34 -40.60
C LEU A 7 37.73 17.78 -39.24
N PHE A 8 36.43 17.87 -38.92
CA PHE A 8 35.79 17.07 -37.89
C PHE A 8 35.10 15.88 -38.58
N VAL A 9 35.50 14.66 -38.23
CA VAL A 9 34.79 13.43 -38.60
C VAL A 9 33.70 13.20 -37.56
N LEU A 10 32.44 13.45 -37.95
CA LEU A 10 31.26 13.06 -37.17
C LEU A 10 30.94 11.59 -37.48
N PHE A 11 31.05 10.71 -36.49
CA PHE A 11 30.43 9.38 -36.54
C PHE A 11 28.94 9.54 -36.23
N LEU A 12 28.08 9.46 -37.25
CA LEU A 12 26.64 9.27 -37.08
C LEU A 12 26.39 7.79 -36.76
N TYR A 13 26.07 7.49 -35.50
CA TYR A 13 25.40 6.25 -35.12
C TYR A 13 23.88 6.48 -35.30
N ALA A 14 23.38 6.27 -36.52
CA ALA A 14 21.96 6.24 -36.77
C ALA A 14 21.42 4.87 -36.32
N GLY A 15 21.06 4.77 -35.04
CA GLY A 15 20.21 3.68 -34.55
C GLY A 15 18.84 3.82 -35.22
N CYS A 16 18.47 2.81 -36.01
CA CYS A 16 17.16 2.72 -36.64
C CYS A 16 16.12 2.43 -35.55
N VAL A 17 15.55 3.47 -34.95
CA VAL A 17 14.33 3.33 -34.13
C VAL A 17 13.18 3.23 -35.13
N ALA A 18 12.55 2.06 -35.21
CA ALA A 18 11.32 1.93 -35.98
C ALA A 18 10.26 2.87 -35.37
N PRO A 19 9.53 3.66 -36.15
CA PRO A 19 8.43 4.46 -35.63
C PRO A 19 7.34 3.48 -35.17
N VAL A 20 7.03 3.48 -33.88
CA VAL A 20 5.82 2.86 -33.37
C VAL A 20 4.66 3.74 -33.85
N HIS A 21 3.90 3.25 -34.83
CA HIS A 21 2.78 3.97 -35.43
C HIS A 21 1.63 4.11 -34.43
N ALA A 22 1.08 5.32 -34.30
CA ALA A 22 -0.23 5.57 -33.70
C ALA A 22 -1.32 4.71 -34.36
N ALA A 23 -2.43 4.47 -33.65
CA ALA A 23 -3.56 3.73 -34.20
C ALA A 23 -4.26 4.53 -35.30
N ASP A 24 -3.82 4.38 -36.55
CA ASP A 24 -4.60 4.81 -37.70
C ASP A 24 -5.83 3.91 -37.83
N THR A 25 -7.02 4.48 -37.65
CA THR A 25 -8.29 3.75 -37.76
C THR A 25 -8.96 3.99 -39.10
N VAL A 26 -9.67 2.98 -39.59
CA VAL A 26 -10.51 3.07 -40.80
C VAL A 26 -11.94 2.67 -40.49
N SER A 27 -12.89 3.42 -41.04
CA SER A 27 -14.31 3.09 -40.98
C SER A 27 -14.62 1.96 -41.97
N ASP A 28 -14.63 0.73 -41.47
CA ASP A 28 -14.73 -0.49 -42.27
C ASP A 28 -15.41 -1.63 -41.48
N VAL A 29 -16.68 -1.43 -41.13
CA VAL A 29 -17.49 -2.42 -40.40
C VAL A 29 -17.46 -3.81 -41.03
N ARG A 30 -17.31 -3.91 -42.36
CA ARG A 30 -17.26 -5.17 -43.11
C ARG A 30 -16.14 -6.10 -42.64
N ASN A 31 -15.04 -5.52 -42.17
CA ASN A 31 -13.88 -6.27 -41.68
C ASN A 31 -13.75 -6.22 -40.15
N THR A 32 -14.86 -5.99 -39.44
CA THR A 32 -14.95 -6.07 -37.98
C THR A 32 -15.72 -7.32 -37.55
N LYS A 33 -15.59 -7.74 -36.28
CA LYS A 33 -16.43 -8.84 -35.74
C LYS A 33 -17.92 -8.46 -35.66
N HIS A 34 -18.29 -7.19 -35.85
CA HIS A 34 -19.68 -6.74 -35.94
C HIS A 34 -20.29 -6.90 -37.34
N ASN A 35 -19.51 -7.31 -38.35
CA ASN A 35 -20.10 -7.84 -39.58
C ASN A 35 -20.65 -9.24 -39.31
N LEU A 36 -21.93 -9.32 -38.98
CA LEU A 36 -22.63 -10.57 -38.70
C LEU A 36 -23.15 -11.28 -39.97
N SER A 37 -22.90 -10.74 -41.16
CA SER A 37 -23.24 -11.42 -42.42
C SER A 37 -22.31 -12.61 -42.68
N VAL A 38 -22.61 -13.41 -43.71
CA VAL A 38 -21.75 -14.53 -44.16
C VAL A 38 -20.29 -14.13 -44.45
N THR A 39 -20.05 -12.85 -44.75
CA THR A 39 -18.71 -12.31 -45.05
C THR A 39 -17.93 -11.87 -43.81
N GLY A 40 -18.54 -11.96 -42.62
CA GLY A 40 -17.95 -11.56 -41.36
C GLY A 40 -16.67 -12.33 -41.01
N PRO A 41 -15.64 -11.63 -40.47
CA PRO A 41 -14.42 -12.27 -39.97
C PRO A 41 -14.62 -12.95 -38.61
N GLY A 42 -15.69 -12.61 -37.87
CA GLY A 42 -15.98 -13.17 -36.56
C GLY A 42 -16.53 -14.61 -36.59
N PRO A 43 -16.45 -15.34 -35.46
CA PRO A 43 -17.04 -16.67 -35.34
C PRO A 43 -18.57 -16.62 -35.30
N VAL A 44 -19.15 -15.56 -34.73
CA VAL A 44 -20.59 -15.29 -34.73
C VAL A 44 -20.96 -14.61 -36.04
N LYS A 45 -21.72 -15.32 -36.90
CA LYS A 45 -22.19 -14.80 -38.19
C LYS A 45 -23.34 -15.62 -38.75
N ALA A 46 -24.06 -15.07 -39.72
CA ALA A 46 -25.15 -15.73 -40.40
C ALA A 46 -24.67 -16.83 -41.33
N VAL A 47 -25.51 -17.84 -41.52
CA VAL A 47 -25.28 -18.97 -42.42
C VAL A 47 -25.44 -18.55 -43.89
N SER A 48 -26.38 -17.67 -44.19
CA SER A 48 -26.74 -17.31 -45.57
C SER A 48 -26.97 -15.81 -45.85
N GLU A 49 -27.23 -14.99 -44.82
CA GLU A 49 -27.54 -13.56 -45.01
C GLU A 49 -26.26 -12.75 -45.35
N ASN A 50 -26.34 -11.89 -46.36
CA ASN A 50 -25.19 -11.16 -46.91
C ASN A 50 -25.22 -9.65 -46.61
N GLN A 51 -26.34 -9.10 -46.14
CA GLN A 51 -26.45 -7.70 -45.77
C GLN A 51 -25.71 -7.46 -44.46
N VAL A 52 -24.79 -6.51 -44.48
CA VAL A 52 -23.94 -6.21 -43.31
C VAL A 52 -24.71 -5.45 -42.23
N CYS A 53 -25.50 -4.44 -42.64
CA CYS A 53 -26.17 -3.55 -41.69
C CYS A 53 -27.51 -4.09 -41.17
N VAL A 54 -28.09 -5.13 -41.79
CA VAL A 54 -29.44 -5.61 -41.47
C VAL A 54 -29.57 -6.10 -40.02
N PHE A 55 -28.47 -6.58 -39.42
CA PHE A 55 -28.46 -7.04 -38.04
C PHE A 55 -28.58 -5.91 -37.00
N CYS A 56 -28.29 -4.66 -37.41
CA CYS A 56 -28.19 -3.52 -36.52
C CYS A 56 -29.18 -2.42 -36.89
N HIS A 57 -29.29 -2.05 -38.17
CA HIS A 57 -30.03 -0.88 -38.61
C HIS A 57 -31.10 -1.24 -39.64
N THR A 58 -32.25 -0.56 -39.53
CA THR A 58 -33.33 -0.59 -40.52
C THR A 58 -33.90 0.81 -40.71
N PRO A 59 -34.24 1.23 -41.94
CA PRO A 59 -34.93 2.50 -42.16
C PRO A 59 -36.41 2.47 -41.74
N HIS A 60 -37.02 1.29 -41.61
CA HIS A 60 -38.44 1.12 -41.26
C HIS A 60 -38.64 -0.01 -40.26
N GLY A 61 -39.63 0.13 -39.36
CA GLY A 61 -39.87 -0.87 -38.31
C GLY A 61 -38.74 -0.95 -37.28
N ALA A 62 -37.95 0.12 -37.16
CA ALA A 62 -36.92 0.24 -36.14
C ALA A 62 -37.55 0.39 -34.76
N GLU A 63 -36.88 -0.15 -33.76
CA GLU A 63 -37.18 0.19 -32.38
C GLU A 63 -36.84 1.67 -32.13
N ASN A 64 -37.70 2.38 -31.41
CA ASN A 64 -37.52 3.80 -31.13
C ASN A 64 -36.89 4.00 -29.75
N VAL A 65 -35.57 4.12 -29.71
CA VAL A 65 -34.83 4.51 -28.50
C VAL A 65 -34.53 6.00 -28.55
N PRO A 66 -34.93 6.77 -27.54
CA PRO A 66 -34.54 8.17 -27.45
C PRO A 66 -33.03 8.33 -27.59
N GLU A 67 -32.62 9.28 -28.43
CA GLU A 67 -31.22 9.71 -28.55
C GLU A 67 -30.27 8.64 -29.11
N ALA A 68 -30.80 7.57 -29.70
CA ALA A 68 -30.03 6.53 -30.37
C ALA A 68 -30.38 6.40 -31.87
N PRO A 69 -29.49 5.83 -32.71
CA PRO A 69 -29.81 5.52 -34.10
C PRO A 69 -30.93 4.49 -34.25
N LEU A 70 -31.57 4.46 -35.43
CA LEU A 70 -32.58 3.46 -35.78
C LEU A 70 -32.03 2.03 -35.61
N TRP A 71 -32.71 1.19 -34.83
CA TRP A 71 -32.25 -0.15 -34.48
C TRP A 71 -33.19 -1.24 -34.99
N ASN A 72 -32.64 -2.26 -35.66
CA ASN A 72 -33.42 -3.33 -36.29
C ASN A 72 -33.59 -4.55 -35.38
N ARG A 73 -33.71 -4.35 -34.07
CA ARG A 73 -33.88 -5.43 -33.11
C ARG A 73 -34.85 -4.99 -32.03
N GLN A 74 -35.65 -5.93 -31.54
CA GLN A 74 -36.44 -5.74 -30.34
C GLN A 74 -35.49 -5.55 -29.16
N LEU A 75 -35.87 -4.70 -28.20
CA LEU A 75 -35.07 -4.47 -27.02
C LEU A 75 -35.60 -5.26 -25.84
N SER A 76 -34.68 -5.69 -24.98
CA SER A 76 -35.00 -6.36 -23.73
C SER A 76 -35.69 -5.40 -22.75
N GLY A 77 -36.77 -5.88 -22.12
CA GLY A 77 -37.41 -5.23 -20.97
C GLY A 77 -36.68 -5.50 -19.64
N ALA A 78 -35.50 -6.13 -19.67
CA ALA A 78 -34.73 -6.41 -18.47
C ALA A 78 -34.30 -5.13 -17.74
N THR A 79 -34.29 -5.23 -16.41
CA THR A 79 -33.67 -4.24 -15.51
C THR A 79 -32.24 -4.67 -15.24
N TYR A 80 -31.32 -3.71 -15.17
CA TYR A 80 -29.89 -3.96 -14.97
C TYR A 80 -29.48 -3.61 -13.54
N THR A 81 -28.46 -4.28 -13.03
CA THR A 81 -27.78 -3.90 -11.78
C THR A 81 -26.54 -3.09 -12.15
N PRO A 82 -26.52 -1.76 -11.96
CA PRO A 82 -25.37 -0.95 -12.34
C PRO A 82 -24.19 -1.10 -11.37
N TYR A 83 -23.01 -0.69 -11.82
CA TYR A 83 -21.85 -0.47 -10.96
C TYR A 83 -22.15 0.60 -9.91
N THR A 84 -21.76 0.33 -8.66
CA THR A 84 -21.80 1.29 -7.55
C THR A 84 -20.58 1.07 -6.66
N SER A 85 -20.06 2.13 -6.05
CA SER A 85 -19.01 2.11 -5.02
C SER A 85 -19.12 3.37 -4.15
N ASN A 86 -18.39 3.45 -3.03
CA ASN A 86 -18.32 4.72 -2.27
C ASN A 86 -17.28 5.70 -2.84
N SER A 87 -16.51 5.27 -3.85
CA SER A 87 -15.52 6.07 -4.58
C SER A 87 -16.03 6.52 -5.95
N ILE A 88 -17.33 6.41 -6.22
CA ILE A 88 -17.94 6.90 -7.46
C ILE A 88 -18.79 8.13 -7.13
N ASP A 89 -18.54 9.22 -7.85
CA ASP A 89 -19.25 10.49 -7.63
C ASP A 89 -20.48 10.66 -8.53
N ALA A 90 -20.60 9.85 -9.59
CA ALA A 90 -21.77 9.86 -10.45
C ALA A 90 -22.98 9.26 -9.71
N ASP A 91 -24.00 10.09 -9.46
CA ASP A 91 -25.17 9.74 -8.64
C ASP A 91 -26.43 9.39 -9.45
N ASP A 92 -26.40 9.52 -10.79
CA ASP A 92 -27.53 9.33 -11.69
C ASP A 92 -27.47 8.04 -12.53
N ILE A 93 -26.63 7.07 -12.15
CA ILE A 93 -26.49 5.78 -12.84
C ILE A 93 -27.77 4.95 -12.66
N ALA A 94 -28.57 4.84 -13.72
CA ALA A 94 -29.86 4.18 -13.68
C ALA A 94 -29.80 2.68 -14.04
N ALA A 95 -30.67 1.88 -13.42
CA ALA A 95 -30.92 0.47 -13.74
C ALA A 95 -31.57 0.22 -15.12
N SER A 96 -31.73 1.26 -15.94
CA SER A 96 -32.29 1.23 -17.29
C SER A 96 -31.38 2.05 -18.21
N PRO A 97 -30.29 1.45 -18.71
CA PRO A 97 -29.36 2.12 -19.62
C PRO A 97 -30.10 2.72 -20.82
N GLY A 98 -29.68 3.94 -21.18
CA GLY A 98 -30.28 4.73 -22.25
C GLY A 98 -29.47 4.68 -23.54
N GLY A 99 -29.85 5.55 -24.48
CA GLY A 99 -29.08 5.86 -25.67
C GLY A 99 -28.59 4.65 -26.45
N SER A 100 -27.39 4.78 -27.02
CA SER A 100 -26.72 3.71 -27.77
C SER A 100 -26.31 2.52 -26.91
N SER A 101 -26.09 2.68 -25.61
CA SER A 101 -25.73 1.57 -24.72
C SER A 101 -26.83 0.50 -24.68
N LYS A 102 -28.10 0.92 -24.69
CA LYS A 102 -29.24 -0.02 -24.78
C LYS A 102 -29.21 -0.86 -26.06
N LEU A 103 -28.70 -0.30 -27.16
CA LEU A 103 -28.54 -1.01 -28.43
C LEU A 103 -27.44 -2.08 -28.33
N CYS A 104 -26.29 -1.74 -27.76
CA CYS A 104 -25.19 -2.68 -27.51
C CYS A 104 -25.65 -3.83 -26.62
N LEU A 105 -26.35 -3.51 -25.52
CA LEU A 105 -26.87 -4.50 -24.59
C LEU A 105 -27.89 -5.43 -25.22
N SER A 106 -28.66 -5.03 -26.24
CA SER A 106 -29.58 -5.93 -26.97
C SER A 106 -28.91 -7.16 -27.63
N CYS A 107 -27.59 -7.18 -27.71
CA CYS A 107 -26.78 -8.33 -28.12
C CYS A 107 -25.93 -8.88 -26.95
N HIS A 108 -25.37 -7.99 -26.13
CA HIS A 108 -24.37 -8.33 -25.12
C HIS A 108 -24.97 -8.69 -23.74
N ASP A 109 -26.23 -8.37 -23.47
CA ASP A 109 -26.91 -8.75 -22.22
C ASP A 109 -27.36 -10.23 -22.21
N GLY A 110 -27.24 -10.92 -23.35
CA GLY A 110 -27.58 -12.33 -23.47
C GLY A 110 -29.07 -12.64 -23.30
N THR A 111 -29.95 -11.67 -23.52
CA THR A 111 -31.40 -11.86 -23.41
C THR A 111 -32.08 -12.15 -24.76
N LEU A 112 -31.40 -11.89 -25.87
CA LEU A 112 -31.95 -12.01 -27.23
C LEU A 112 -31.04 -12.80 -28.15
N ALA A 113 -31.68 -13.59 -29.04
CA ALA A 113 -30.96 -14.31 -30.08
C ALA A 113 -30.33 -13.34 -31.10
N ILE A 114 -29.06 -13.53 -31.43
CA ILE A 114 -28.29 -12.61 -32.28
C ILE A 114 -28.87 -12.54 -33.70
N GLY A 115 -29.47 -13.64 -34.20
CA GLY A 115 -30.07 -13.69 -35.54
C GLY A 115 -31.44 -13.00 -35.68
N SER A 116 -32.10 -12.63 -34.59
CA SER A 116 -33.45 -12.06 -34.62
C SER A 116 -33.44 -10.56 -34.89
N VAL A 117 -34.12 -10.12 -35.95
CA VAL A 117 -34.24 -8.73 -36.39
C VAL A 117 -35.70 -8.35 -36.62
N ASN A 118 -36.03 -7.06 -36.46
CA ASN A 118 -37.41 -6.58 -36.59
C ASN A 118 -37.90 -6.66 -38.03
N VAL A 119 -37.07 -6.29 -39.00
CA VAL A 119 -37.44 -6.27 -40.43
C VAL A 119 -36.27 -6.73 -41.29
N ALA A 120 -36.50 -7.65 -42.21
CA ALA A 120 -35.57 -7.93 -43.30
C ALA A 120 -36.31 -8.36 -44.56
N ASN A 121 -35.84 -7.93 -45.73
CA ASN A 121 -36.39 -8.30 -47.04
C ASN A 121 -37.92 -8.11 -47.15
N GLY A 122 -38.44 -7.05 -46.51
CA GLY A 122 -39.87 -6.72 -46.48
C GLY A 122 -40.73 -7.61 -45.59
N GLN A 123 -40.12 -8.47 -44.77
CA GLN A 123 -40.79 -9.29 -43.76
C GLN A 123 -40.49 -8.75 -42.36
N THR A 124 -41.44 -8.89 -41.44
CA THR A 124 -41.26 -8.57 -40.02
C THR A 124 -40.82 -9.80 -39.23
N ASP A 125 -40.21 -9.59 -38.06
CA ASP A 125 -39.83 -10.62 -37.08
C ASP A 125 -38.97 -11.75 -37.68
N VAL A 126 -37.96 -11.36 -38.46
CA VAL A 126 -37.10 -12.30 -39.18
C VAL A 126 -36.02 -12.83 -38.24
N THR A 127 -35.80 -14.15 -38.26
CA THR A 127 -34.66 -14.76 -37.56
C THR A 127 -33.75 -15.44 -38.55
N PHE A 128 -32.51 -14.96 -38.66
CA PHE A 128 -31.47 -15.58 -39.45
C PHE A 128 -30.84 -16.75 -38.69
N ALA A 129 -30.53 -17.83 -39.43
CA ALA A 129 -29.70 -18.89 -38.89
C ALA A 129 -28.28 -18.38 -38.68
N MET A 130 -27.75 -18.57 -37.48
CA MET A 130 -26.41 -18.11 -37.07
C MET A 130 -25.49 -19.30 -36.77
N THR A 131 -24.19 -19.11 -36.96
CA THR A 131 -23.12 -19.98 -36.46
C THR A 131 -22.36 -19.29 -35.33
N GLY A 132 -21.75 -20.06 -34.43
CA GLY A 132 -20.87 -19.53 -33.38
C GLY A 132 -21.60 -18.85 -32.22
N THR A 133 -22.93 -18.82 -32.20
CA THR A 133 -23.73 -18.38 -31.06
C THR A 133 -23.76 -19.43 -29.95
N ALA A 134 -24.21 -19.04 -28.75
CA ALA A 134 -24.60 -19.99 -27.72
C ALA A 134 -25.77 -20.90 -28.19
N PRO A 135 -26.07 -22.02 -27.50
CA PRO A 135 -27.14 -22.94 -27.89
C PRO A 135 -28.53 -22.32 -27.99
N ASP A 136 -28.79 -21.26 -27.23
CA ASP A 136 -30.02 -20.46 -27.24
C ASP A 136 -30.03 -19.35 -28.32
N GLY A 137 -28.97 -19.27 -29.13
CA GLY A 137 -28.79 -18.25 -30.17
C GLY A 137 -28.23 -16.92 -29.67
N THR A 138 -27.95 -16.78 -28.37
CA THR A 138 -27.39 -15.55 -27.77
C THR A 138 -25.87 -15.45 -27.98
N MET A 139 -25.27 -14.35 -27.51
CA MET A 139 -23.82 -14.16 -27.53
C MET A 139 -23.12 -15.26 -26.68
N PRO A 140 -22.09 -15.93 -27.20
CA PRO A 140 -21.32 -16.89 -26.41
C PRO A 140 -20.55 -16.20 -25.27
N HIS A 141 -20.39 -16.89 -24.14
CA HIS A 141 -19.74 -16.36 -22.93
C HIS A 141 -18.19 -16.35 -22.99
N GLY A 142 -17.58 -16.77 -24.09
CA GLY A 142 -16.11 -16.82 -24.21
C GLY A 142 -15.49 -17.78 -23.19
N GLU A 143 -14.55 -17.28 -22.39
CA GLU A 143 -13.84 -18.07 -21.36
C GLU A 143 -14.67 -18.32 -20.08
N GLY A 144 -15.88 -17.76 -19.99
CA GLY A 144 -16.81 -18.00 -18.88
C GLY A 144 -17.64 -16.77 -18.56
N GLU A 145 -18.90 -16.99 -18.16
CA GLU A 145 -19.91 -15.93 -17.95
C GLU A 145 -19.51 -14.91 -16.88
N LEU A 146 -18.83 -15.34 -15.82
CA LEU A 146 -18.44 -14.49 -14.68
C LEU A 146 -16.98 -14.01 -14.75
N THR A 147 -16.30 -14.25 -15.87
CA THR A 147 -14.89 -13.87 -16.06
C THR A 147 -14.78 -12.49 -16.69
N GLY A 148 -13.64 -11.80 -16.50
CA GLY A 148 -13.33 -10.56 -17.24
C GLY A 148 -13.09 -10.75 -18.75
N PHE A 149 -13.20 -11.98 -19.24
CA PHE A 149 -12.99 -12.34 -20.65
C PHE A 149 -14.31 -12.67 -21.37
N THR A 150 -15.45 -12.48 -20.70
CA THR A 150 -16.76 -12.65 -21.32
C THR A 150 -17.01 -11.62 -22.44
N ARG A 151 -17.90 -11.99 -23.37
CA ARG A 151 -18.52 -11.07 -24.34
C ARG A 151 -20.04 -10.98 -24.13
N ARG A 152 -20.57 -11.74 -23.18
CA ARG A 152 -21.95 -11.69 -22.69
C ARG A 152 -21.90 -11.04 -21.30
N LEU A 153 -22.08 -9.72 -21.25
CA LEU A 153 -22.05 -8.93 -20.02
C LEU A 153 -23.22 -9.29 -19.10
N GLY A 154 -24.36 -9.67 -19.69
CA GLY A 154 -25.55 -9.97 -18.90
C GLY A 154 -26.32 -8.72 -18.49
N VAL A 155 -27.18 -8.88 -17.50
CA VAL A 155 -27.96 -7.79 -16.89
C VAL A 155 -27.36 -7.32 -15.57
N ASN A 156 -26.34 -8.02 -15.07
CA ASN A 156 -25.58 -7.60 -13.91
C ASN A 156 -24.32 -6.89 -14.39
N LEU A 157 -24.27 -5.56 -14.21
CA LEU A 157 -23.19 -4.70 -14.69
C LEU A 157 -22.30 -4.20 -13.54
N THR A 158 -22.33 -4.86 -12.39
CA THR A 158 -21.55 -4.44 -11.21
C THR A 158 -20.04 -4.60 -11.38
N ASN A 159 -19.60 -5.29 -12.44
CA ASN A 159 -18.21 -5.51 -12.84
C ASN A 159 -17.86 -4.77 -14.14
N ASP A 160 -18.73 -3.88 -14.61
CA ASP A 160 -18.55 -3.12 -15.83
C ASP A 160 -18.35 -1.62 -15.54
N HIS A 161 -17.60 -0.95 -16.40
CA HIS A 161 -17.47 0.51 -16.34
C HIS A 161 -18.85 1.16 -16.45
N PRO A 162 -19.20 2.11 -15.56
CA PRO A 162 -20.51 2.74 -15.57
C PRO A 162 -20.77 3.46 -16.89
N ILE A 163 -22.04 3.45 -17.29
CA ILE A 163 -22.58 4.04 -18.53
C ILE A 163 -23.93 4.68 -18.21
N SER A 164 -24.44 5.47 -19.15
CA SER A 164 -25.69 6.20 -19.02
C SER A 164 -25.73 7.08 -17.77
N PHE A 165 -24.65 7.80 -17.48
CA PHE A 165 -24.58 8.81 -16.41
C PHE A 165 -24.19 10.16 -17.00
N THR A 166 -24.56 11.24 -16.33
CA THR A 166 -24.24 12.60 -16.78
C THR A 166 -22.76 12.90 -16.59
N TYR A 167 -22.05 13.28 -17.67
CA TYR A 167 -20.66 13.72 -17.59
C TYR A 167 -20.57 15.21 -17.91
N ASP A 168 -20.48 16.02 -16.87
CA ASP A 168 -20.43 17.47 -16.95
C ASP A 168 -19.36 18.07 -16.02
N THR A 169 -19.31 19.41 -15.98
CA THR A 169 -18.40 20.17 -15.10
C THR A 169 -18.65 19.90 -13.62
N SER A 170 -19.90 19.64 -13.21
CA SER A 170 -20.23 19.40 -11.80
C SER A 170 -19.62 18.09 -11.32
N LEU A 171 -19.81 17.01 -12.09
CA LEU A 171 -19.19 15.72 -11.81
C LEU A 171 -17.66 15.83 -11.83
N ALA A 172 -17.10 16.51 -12.82
CA ALA A 172 -15.64 16.64 -12.94
C ALA A 172 -15.01 17.37 -11.73
N LEU A 173 -15.67 18.42 -11.23
CA LEU A 173 -15.22 19.15 -10.04
C LEU A 173 -15.40 18.35 -8.75
N GLN A 174 -16.43 17.50 -8.66
CA GLN A 174 -16.68 16.65 -7.50
C GLN A 174 -15.64 15.53 -7.38
N ASP A 175 -15.36 14.83 -8.50
CA ASP A 175 -14.38 13.74 -8.55
C ASP A 175 -12.93 14.26 -8.40
N GLY A 176 -12.62 15.40 -9.02
CA GLY A 176 -11.31 16.04 -8.91
C GLY A 176 -10.19 15.38 -9.73
N GLU A 177 -10.41 14.20 -10.30
CA GLU A 177 -9.49 13.53 -11.23
C GLU A 177 -10.09 13.35 -12.65
N LEU A 178 -11.31 13.83 -12.89
CA LEU A 178 -11.93 13.88 -14.22
C LEU A 178 -11.60 15.17 -14.97
N ARG A 179 -11.47 15.06 -16.29
CA ARG A 179 -11.35 16.21 -17.20
C ARG A 179 -12.72 16.86 -17.41
N ASP A 180 -12.85 18.13 -17.06
CA ASP A 180 -14.07 18.90 -17.33
C ASP A 180 -14.38 18.96 -18.84
N PRO A 181 -15.52 18.41 -19.31
CA PRO A 181 -15.92 18.46 -20.73
C PRO A 181 -16.07 19.89 -21.28
N ALA A 182 -16.27 20.90 -20.41
CA ALA A 182 -16.27 22.31 -20.83
C ALA A 182 -14.87 22.89 -21.06
N ALA A 183 -13.84 22.26 -20.47
CA ALA A 183 -12.45 22.72 -20.54
C ALA A 183 -11.63 22.02 -21.64
N VAL A 184 -12.09 20.88 -22.16
CA VAL A 184 -11.38 20.10 -23.19
C VAL A 184 -12.25 19.84 -24.42
N SER A 185 -11.70 19.97 -25.61
CA SER A 185 -12.47 19.85 -26.86
C SER A 185 -12.67 18.41 -27.35
N HIS A 186 -11.90 17.45 -26.84
CA HIS A 186 -11.98 16.06 -27.27
C HIS A 186 -13.15 15.30 -26.62
N ILE A 187 -13.78 15.85 -25.59
CA ILE A 187 -15.01 15.36 -24.97
C ILE A 187 -16.12 16.36 -25.31
N ALA A 188 -17.19 15.92 -25.98
CA ALA A 188 -18.33 16.79 -26.25
C ALA A 188 -19.59 15.99 -26.58
N THR A 189 -20.76 16.62 -26.46
CA THR A 189 -21.99 16.04 -27.00
C THR A 189 -21.94 16.02 -28.52
N ARG A 190 -22.21 14.85 -29.11
CA ARG A 190 -22.22 14.69 -30.57
C ARG A 190 -23.40 15.47 -31.17
N ALA A 191 -23.13 16.21 -32.24
CA ALA A 191 -24.14 16.96 -32.99
C ALA A 191 -23.75 17.00 -34.48
N PRO A 192 -24.67 17.39 -35.40
CA PRO A 192 -24.30 17.63 -36.79
C PRO A 192 -23.11 18.61 -36.89
N GLY A 193 -21.99 18.14 -37.46
CA GLY A 193 -20.74 18.91 -37.57
C GLY A 193 -19.80 18.83 -36.36
N VAL A 194 -20.24 18.25 -35.24
CA VAL A 194 -19.44 18.07 -34.01
C VAL A 194 -19.10 16.60 -33.83
N LYS A 195 -17.82 16.26 -34.01
CA LYS A 195 -17.29 14.89 -33.98
C LYS A 195 -16.11 14.80 -33.00
N PRO A 196 -16.38 14.86 -31.69
CA PRO A 196 -15.33 14.73 -30.67
C PRO A 196 -14.72 13.32 -30.68
N LEU A 197 -13.55 13.18 -30.07
CA LEU A 197 -12.88 11.88 -29.94
C LEU A 197 -13.63 10.97 -28.97
N VAL A 198 -14.14 11.56 -27.88
CA VAL A 198 -15.01 10.93 -26.87
C VAL A 198 -16.39 11.57 -26.99
N PRO A 199 -17.31 11.00 -27.79
CA PRO A 199 -18.66 11.53 -27.94
C PRO A 199 -19.55 11.21 -26.75
N LEU A 200 -20.22 12.23 -26.22
CA LEU A 200 -21.34 12.09 -25.29
C LEU A 200 -22.66 12.09 -26.07
N GLU A 201 -23.68 11.42 -25.55
CA GLU A 201 -25.05 11.45 -26.06
C GLU A 201 -25.91 12.23 -25.06
N SER A 202 -26.36 13.43 -25.45
CA SER A 202 -27.09 14.37 -24.57
C SER A 202 -26.39 14.66 -23.24
N GLY A 203 -25.06 14.81 -23.27
CA GLY A 203 -24.24 15.04 -22.08
C GLY A 203 -23.96 13.78 -21.26
N ARG A 204 -24.37 12.58 -21.71
CA ARG A 204 -24.15 11.32 -21.00
C ARG A 204 -23.03 10.50 -21.61
N MET A 205 -22.30 9.81 -20.73
CA MET A 205 -21.33 8.78 -21.10
C MET A 205 -22.07 7.51 -21.54
N GLU A 206 -21.72 6.96 -22.70
CA GLU A 206 -22.35 5.75 -23.23
C GLU A 206 -21.28 4.76 -23.74
N CYS A 207 -21.65 3.52 -24.06
CA CYS A 207 -20.71 2.55 -24.66
C CYS A 207 -19.99 3.12 -25.88
N VAL A 208 -20.68 3.94 -26.68
CA VAL A 208 -20.13 4.56 -27.88
C VAL A 208 -19.18 5.71 -27.61
N SER A 209 -19.06 6.19 -26.38
CA SER A 209 -18.03 7.17 -26.00
C SER A 209 -16.63 6.56 -26.11
N CYS A 210 -16.51 5.26 -25.82
CA CYS A 210 -15.26 4.50 -25.95
C CYS A 210 -15.21 3.66 -27.23
N HIS A 211 -16.34 3.06 -27.64
CA HIS A 211 -16.39 2.13 -28.76
C HIS A 211 -17.02 2.71 -30.03
N ASP A 212 -16.54 2.25 -31.18
CA ASP A 212 -17.22 2.39 -32.47
C ASP A 212 -17.20 1.04 -33.20
N PRO A 213 -18.34 0.34 -33.32
CA PRO A 213 -18.36 -0.98 -33.97
C PRO A 213 -18.01 -0.90 -35.46
N HIS A 214 -17.94 0.30 -36.05
CA HIS A 214 -17.64 0.49 -37.46
C HIS A 214 -16.16 0.70 -37.77
N ILE A 215 -15.29 0.78 -36.77
CA ILE A 215 -13.86 1.04 -36.98
C ILE A 215 -13.01 -0.20 -36.70
N ARG A 216 -11.88 -0.25 -37.40
CA ARG A 216 -10.76 -1.17 -37.13
C ARG A 216 -9.44 -0.42 -37.32
N ASP A 217 -8.35 -1.02 -36.85
CA ASP A 217 -7.00 -0.57 -37.18
C ASP A 217 -6.74 -0.72 -38.68
N VAL A 218 -5.93 0.15 -39.28
CA VAL A 218 -5.44 -0.01 -40.67
C VAL A 218 -4.75 -1.35 -40.87
N ASP A 219 -4.01 -1.83 -39.88
CA ASP A 219 -3.43 -3.16 -39.81
C ASP A 219 -4.49 -4.17 -39.36
N PRO A 220 -5.00 -5.03 -40.25
CA PRO A 220 -6.06 -5.97 -39.91
C PRO A 220 -5.62 -7.06 -38.92
N SER A 221 -4.32 -7.18 -38.61
CA SER A 221 -3.83 -8.10 -37.58
C SER A 221 -3.97 -7.55 -36.16
N LYS A 222 -4.16 -6.23 -36.01
CA LYS A 222 -4.27 -5.56 -34.71
C LYS A 222 -5.71 -5.52 -34.21
N SER A 223 -5.91 -5.90 -32.95
CA SER A 223 -7.20 -5.80 -32.26
C SER A 223 -7.26 -4.55 -31.39
N ILE A 224 -7.97 -3.52 -31.88
CA ILE A 224 -8.24 -2.28 -31.13
C ILE A 224 -9.49 -2.39 -30.24
N LYS A 225 -10.13 -3.55 -30.16
CA LYS A 225 -11.38 -3.73 -29.37
C LYS A 225 -12.48 -2.71 -29.70
N PHE A 226 -12.52 -2.25 -30.96
CA PHE A 226 -13.42 -1.20 -31.43
C PHE A 226 -13.24 0.15 -30.72
N LEU A 227 -12.11 0.38 -30.04
CA LEU A 227 -11.87 1.62 -29.30
C LEU A 227 -11.60 2.79 -30.25
N ARG A 228 -12.18 3.95 -29.94
CA ARG A 228 -11.99 5.20 -30.70
C ARG A 228 -10.59 5.79 -30.56
N LEU A 229 -9.92 5.46 -29.46
CA LEU A 229 -8.62 5.99 -29.05
C LEU A 229 -7.69 4.82 -28.69
N ASN A 230 -6.42 5.11 -28.42
CA ASN A 230 -5.43 4.08 -28.17
C ASN A 230 -5.83 3.16 -27.02
N ARG A 231 -5.73 1.85 -27.27
CA ARG A 231 -5.94 0.82 -26.26
C ARG A 231 -4.80 0.73 -25.25
N PHE A 232 -3.59 1.06 -25.67
CA PHE A 232 -2.36 0.96 -24.89
C PHE A 232 -1.66 2.31 -24.92
N GLN A 233 -0.83 2.56 -23.91
CA GLN A 233 0.11 3.68 -23.95
C GLN A 233 1.18 3.38 -25.00
N THR A 234 1.50 4.32 -25.90
CA THR A 234 2.47 4.09 -27.00
C THR A 234 3.80 4.84 -26.80
N ALA A 235 3.84 5.77 -25.84
CA ALA A 235 5.05 6.44 -25.35
C ALA A 235 4.84 6.85 -23.89
N SER A 236 5.90 7.06 -23.10
CA SER A 236 5.75 7.53 -21.71
C SER A 236 4.85 8.77 -21.64
N PRO A 237 3.78 8.73 -20.84
CA PRO A 237 2.84 9.84 -20.75
C PRO A 237 3.60 11.08 -20.27
N GLN A 238 3.32 12.23 -20.88
CA GLN A 238 3.96 13.49 -20.47
C GLN A 238 3.25 14.15 -19.28
N GLY A 239 2.01 13.71 -19.01
CA GLY A 239 1.12 14.34 -18.05
C GLY A 239 0.52 15.65 -18.60
N GLY A 240 -0.52 16.14 -17.91
CA GLY A 240 -1.23 17.36 -18.33
C GLY A 240 -2.24 17.09 -19.45
N PRO A 241 -2.26 17.86 -20.56
CA PRO A 241 -3.25 17.67 -21.63
C PRO A 241 -3.18 16.27 -22.27
N PHE A 242 -4.35 15.70 -22.59
CA PHE A 242 -4.46 14.41 -23.27
C PHE A 242 -3.81 14.44 -24.66
N ASP A 243 -2.94 13.46 -24.95
CA ASP A 243 -2.35 13.24 -26.27
C ASP A 243 -2.95 12.00 -26.94
N GLN A 244 -3.84 12.22 -27.92
CA GLN A 244 -4.50 11.15 -28.66
C GLN A 244 -3.55 10.17 -29.37
N ASN A 245 -2.30 10.55 -29.63
CA ASN A 245 -1.35 9.70 -30.34
C ASN A 245 -0.58 8.78 -29.39
N ASN A 246 -0.43 9.20 -28.13
CA ASN A 246 0.44 8.55 -27.15
C ASN A 246 -0.33 7.92 -25.98
N ASP A 247 -1.35 8.61 -25.49
CA ASP A 247 -2.04 8.25 -24.27
C ASP A 247 -3.10 7.18 -24.49
N ILE A 248 -3.21 6.28 -23.53
CA ILE A 248 -4.31 5.32 -23.44
C ILE A 248 -5.66 6.06 -23.31
N VAL A 249 -6.72 5.50 -23.90
CA VAL A 249 -8.09 6.07 -23.90
C VAL A 249 -8.59 6.50 -22.52
N CYS A 250 -8.18 5.82 -21.44
CA CYS A 250 -8.57 6.16 -20.07
C CYS A 250 -8.18 7.60 -19.69
N LEU A 251 -7.00 8.06 -20.13
CA LEU A 251 -6.49 9.40 -19.84
C LEU A 251 -7.19 10.51 -20.63
N ALA A 252 -8.04 10.15 -21.60
CA ALA A 252 -8.92 11.10 -22.26
C ALA A 252 -9.96 11.67 -21.29
N CYS A 253 -10.34 10.92 -20.25
CA CYS A 253 -11.31 11.37 -19.24
C CYS A 253 -10.70 11.49 -17.84
N HIS A 254 -9.83 10.55 -17.45
CA HIS A 254 -9.21 10.55 -16.13
C HIS A 254 -7.83 11.24 -16.18
N ASP A 255 -7.76 12.48 -15.68
CA ASP A 255 -6.55 13.31 -15.66
C ASP A 255 -5.52 12.83 -14.62
N LYS A 256 -5.98 12.15 -13.55
CA LYS A 256 -5.11 11.59 -12.48
C LYS A 256 -4.08 12.60 -11.96
N MET A 257 -4.61 13.76 -11.58
CA MET A 257 -3.87 14.94 -11.08
C MET A 257 -2.82 15.47 -12.06
N GLY A 258 -3.15 15.47 -13.36
CA GLY A 258 -2.36 16.04 -14.43
C GLY A 258 -1.05 15.29 -14.66
N THR A 259 0.01 15.68 -13.94
CA THR A 259 1.35 15.11 -14.12
C THR A 259 1.65 13.97 -13.15
N THR A 260 0.82 13.72 -12.14
CA THR A 260 1.14 12.72 -11.12
C THR A 260 1.18 11.29 -11.70
N TRP A 261 0.18 10.89 -12.50
CA TRP A 261 0.22 9.58 -13.18
C TRP A 261 1.47 9.39 -14.04
N SER A 262 1.91 10.43 -14.74
CA SER A 262 3.13 10.34 -15.58
C SER A 262 4.43 10.10 -14.81
N ARG A 263 4.41 10.28 -13.49
CA ARG A 263 5.53 9.95 -12.59
C ARG A 263 5.36 8.58 -11.93
N SER A 264 4.21 7.92 -12.11
CA SER A 264 3.97 6.63 -11.48
C SER A 264 4.99 5.60 -11.97
N ALA A 265 5.46 4.75 -11.07
CA ALA A 265 6.37 3.66 -11.42
C ALA A 265 5.77 2.76 -12.53
N HIS A 266 4.45 2.61 -12.56
CA HIS A 266 3.73 1.79 -13.54
C HIS A 266 3.46 2.51 -14.88
N ALA A 267 3.76 3.80 -14.99
CA ALA A 267 3.60 4.59 -16.22
C ALA A 267 4.94 4.91 -16.92
N ASP A 268 6.05 4.80 -16.19
CA ASP A 268 7.37 5.17 -16.69
C ASP A 268 8.04 3.99 -17.43
N SER A 269 8.30 4.18 -18.72
CA SER A 269 8.94 3.17 -19.57
C SER A 269 10.37 2.81 -19.17
N ALA A 270 11.04 3.61 -18.35
CA ALA A 270 12.36 3.31 -17.83
C ALA A 270 12.31 2.48 -16.53
N ILE A 271 11.12 2.31 -15.95
CA ILE A 271 10.92 1.66 -14.65
C ILE A 271 10.06 0.40 -14.77
N ALA A 272 8.95 0.47 -15.50
CA ALA A 272 8.01 -0.63 -15.71
C ALA A 272 8.20 -1.29 -17.09
N ASP A 273 9.45 -1.61 -17.43
CA ASP A 273 9.86 -2.23 -18.70
C ASP A 273 9.72 -3.76 -18.70
N GLU A 274 9.15 -4.34 -17.65
CA GLU A 274 8.86 -5.76 -17.58
C GLU A 274 7.84 -6.18 -18.64
N ILE A 275 8.09 -7.33 -19.28
CA ILE A 275 7.35 -7.82 -20.43
C ILE A 275 6.42 -8.94 -20.02
N TYR A 276 5.16 -8.87 -20.44
CA TYR A 276 4.20 -9.95 -20.26
C TYR A 276 4.65 -11.26 -20.92
N LYS A 277 4.44 -12.39 -20.25
CA LYS A 277 4.51 -13.72 -20.87
C LYS A 277 3.45 -13.86 -21.97
N ASP A 278 3.77 -14.62 -23.01
CA ASP A 278 2.89 -14.80 -24.17
C ASP A 278 1.48 -15.31 -23.81
N ALA A 279 1.37 -16.32 -22.93
CA ALA A 279 0.07 -16.88 -22.57
C ALA A 279 -0.83 -15.85 -21.84
N PRO A 280 -0.37 -15.16 -20.77
CA PRO A 280 -1.10 -14.05 -20.17
C PRO A 280 -1.43 -12.90 -21.12
N ALA A 281 -0.52 -12.53 -22.01
CA ALA A 281 -0.75 -11.49 -23.02
C ALA A 281 -1.87 -11.93 -23.99
N ASN A 282 -1.78 -13.15 -24.53
CA ASN A 282 -2.77 -13.70 -25.45
C ASN A 282 -4.17 -13.79 -24.82
N LEU A 283 -4.26 -14.21 -23.56
CA LEU A 283 -5.53 -14.25 -22.81
C LEU A 283 -6.19 -12.86 -22.74
N ARG A 284 -5.39 -11.81 -22.56
CA ARG A 284 -5.84 -10.40 -22.52
C ARG A 284 -5.98 -9.79 -23.91
N GLU A 285 -5.69 -10.53 -24.98
CA GLU A 285 -5.53 -10.03 -26.34
C GLU A 285 -4.56 -8.83 -26.40
N PHE A 286 -3.49 -8.86 -25.60
CA PHE A 286 -2.39 -7.92 -25.66
C PHE A 286 -1.41 -8.35 -26.77
N PRO A 287 -0.81 -7.41 -27.52
CA PRO A 287 0.28 -7.74 -28.44
C PRO A 287 1.41 -8.49 -27.73
N THR A 288 2.03 -9.44 -28.42
CA THR A 288 3.24 -10.10 -27.92
C THR A 288 4.33 -9.06 -27.65
N GLY A 289 5.00 -9.19 -26.50
CA GLY A 289 6.03 -8.24 -26.09
C GLY A 289 5.52 -6.97 -25.42
N THR A 290 4.22 -6.88 -25.09
CA THR A 290 3.66 -5.75 -24.32
C THR A 290 4.39 -5.61 -22.98
N ALA A 291 4.90 -4.41 -22.69
CA ALA A 291 5.48 -4.04 -21.42
C ALA A 291 4.41 -3.57 -20.41
N VAL A 292 4.73 -3.59 -19.12
CA VAL A 292 3.85 -3.09 -18.05
C VAL A 292 3.49 -1.62 -18.29
N TRP A 293 4.46 -0.74 -18.62
CA TRP A 293 4.15 0.66 -18.89
C TRP A 293 3.21 0.87 -20.09
N GLU A 294 3.28 0.01 -21.13
CA GLU A 294 2.38 0.07 -22.30
C GLU A 294 0.95 -0.35 -21.93
N ALA A 295 0.82 -1.39 -21.09
CA ALA A 295 -0.46 -1.82 -20.56
C ALA A 295 -1.09 -0.79 -19.61
N SER A 296 -0.27 0.04 -18.94
CA SER A 296 -0.71 1.23 -18.20
C SER A 296 -1.86 0.90 -17.22
N CYS A 297 -3.01 1.57 -17.33
CA CYS A 297 -4.19 1.33 -16.49
C CYS A 297 -4.70 -0.12 -16.53
N LEU A 298 -4.49 -0.84 -17.64
CA LEU A 298 -4.99 -2.20 -17.86
C LEU A 298 -4.22 -3.28 -17.06
N ASN A 299 -3.09 -2.92 -16.44
CA ASN A 299 -2.41 -3.79 -15.49
C ASN A 299 -3.28 -4.09 -14.28
N CYS A 300 -4.00 -3.07 -13.79
CA CYS A 300 -4.80 -3.15 -12.57
C CYS A 300 -6.29 -3.17 -12.86
N HIS A 301 -6.75 -2.47 -13.90
CA HIS A 301 -8.18 -2.37 -14.22
C HIS A 301 -8.58 -3.20 -15.44
N ASP A 302 -9.83 -3.65 -15.44
CA ASP A 302 -10.53 -4.12 -16.62
C ASP A 302 -11.92 -3.48 -16.65
N THR A 303 -12.28 -2.82 -17.75
CA THR A 303 -13.59 -2.15 -17.86
C THR A 303 -14.76 -3.13 -17.86
N HIS A 304 -14.48 -4.42 -18.04
CA HIS A 304 -15.42 -5.53 -17.94
C HIS A 304 -14.71 -6.65 -17.16
N THR A 305 -14.63 -6.54 -15.83
CA THR A 305 -13.79 -7.42 -15.00
C THR A 305 -14.52 -8.69 -14.54
N VAL A 306 -13.85 -9.53 -13.77
CA VAL A 306 -14.45 -10.70 -13.10
C VAL A 306 -15.58 -10.26 -12.15
N GLN A 307 -16.69 -11.00 -12.16
CA GLN A 307 -17.80 -10.75 -11.23
C GLN A 307 -17.33 -10.86 -9.77
N GLY A 308 -17.74 -9.92 -8.92
CA GLY A 308 -17.35 -9.89 -7.50
C GLY A 308 -16.14 -9.01 -7.20
N SER A 309 -15.38 -8.59 -8.23
CA SER A 309 -14.31 -7.61 -8.04
C SER A 309 -14.85 -6.22 -7.69
N ARG A 310 -14.12 -5.48 -6.83
CA ARG A 310 -14.38 -4.07 -6.53
C ARG A 310 -13.52 -3.18 -7.41
N ARG A 311 -13.95 -1.93 -7.63
CA ARG A 311 -13.16 -0.88 -8.33
C ARG A 311 -12.70 -1.28 -9.74
N LEU A 312 -13.42 -2.22 -10.35
CA LEU A 312 -13.10 -2.80 -11.65
C LEU A 312 -11.68 -3.38 -11.72
N LEU A 313 -11.20 -3.93 -10.60
CA LEU A 313 -9.87 -4.51 -10.51
C LEU A 313 -9.82 -5.83 -11.28
N ARG A 314 -8.79 -5.97 -12.11
CA ARG A 314 -8.54 -7.16 -12.93
C ARG A 314 -8.18 -8.32 -12.01
N GLU A 315 -8.94 -9.42 -12.11
CA GLU A 315 -8.75 -10.63 -11.30
C GLU A 315 -8.77 -10.34 -9.77
N GLY A 316 -9.42 -9.26 -9.34
CA GLY A 316 -9.46 -8.79 -7.95
C GLY A 316 -10.47 -9.52 -7.06
N THR A 317 -10.54 -10.85 -7.16
CA THR A 317 -11.41 -11.71 -6.33
C THR A 317 -10.61 -12.82 -5.67
N ASP A 318 -11.13 -13.47 -4.64
CA ASP A 318 -10.50 -14.61 -3.97
C ASP A 318 -10.63 -15.95 -4.73
N ALA A 319 -11.34 -15.96 -5.87
CA ALA A 319 -11.51 -17.15 -6.67
C ALA A 319 -10.17 -17.69 -7.18
N LEU A 320 -10.02 -19.02 -7.18
CA LEU A 320 -8.85 -19.66 -7.73
C LEU A 320 -8.72 -19.34 -9.23
N GLY A 321 -7.51 -18.99 -9.64
CA GLY A 321 -7.16 -18.72 -11.04
C GLY A 321 -5.72 -19.12 -11.34
N SER A 322 -5.34 -19.03 -12.60
CA SER A 322 -3.97 -19.22 -13.06
C SER A 322 -3.69 -18.40 -14.32
N LEU A 323 -2.45 -18.42 -14.80
CA LEU A 323 -2.06 -17.80 -16.07
C LEU A 323 -2.88 -18.27 -17.28
N SER A 324 -3.46 -19.48 -17.20
CA SER A 324 -4.26 -20.09 -18.27
C SER A 324 -5.71 -20.36 -17.88
N THR A 325 -6.15 -19.90 -16.72
CA THR A 325 -7.53 -20.08 -16.24
C THR A 325 -7.97 -18.80 -15.55
N PRO A 326 -8.76 -17.96 -16.22
CA PRO A 326 -9.34 -16.78 -15.61
C PRO A 326 -10.07 -17.08 -14.30
N ARG A 327 -10.05 -16.14 -13.36
CA ARG A 327 -10.98 -16.17 -12.24
C ARG A 327 -12.41 -15.99 -12.75
N SER A 328 -13.34 -16.66 -12.10
CA SER A 328 -14.76 -16.69 -12.47
C SER A 328 -15.59 -16.56 -11.20
N GLY A 329 -16.03 -15.34 -10.89
CA GLY A 329 -16.66 -15.03 -9.62
C GLY A 329 -15.67 -14.88 -8.45
N GLY A 330 -16.15 -15.17 -7.25
CA GLY A 330 -15.42 -14.99 -5.99
C GLY A 330 -15.86 -13.72 -5.25
N GLU A 331 -15.39 -13.59 -4.02
CA GLU A 331 -15.54 -12.38 -3.21
C GLU A 331 -14.38 -11.41 -3.47
N PRO A 332 -14.53 -10.11 -3.16
CA PRO A 332 -13.47 -9.12 -3.36
C PRO A 332 -12.15 -9.51 -2.69
N ALA A 333 -11.04 -9.38 -3.41
CA ALA A 333 -9.68 -9.49 -2.89
C ALA A 333 -8.72 -8.62 -3.74
N ILE A 334 -8.37 -7.43 -3.25
CA ILE A 334 -7.66 -6.40 -4.02
C ILE A 334 -6.24 -6.84 -4.37
N GLU A 335 -5.60 -7.53 -3.44
CA GLU A 335 -4.21 -8.00 -3.50
C GLU A 335 -4.02 -9.02 -4.61
N SER A 336 -5.07 -9.74 -4.96
CA SER A 336 -5.06 -10.67 -6.09
C SER A 336 -4.71 -9.97 -7.40
N THR A 337 -5.03 -8.68 -7.55
CA THR A 337 -4.59 -7.87 -8.69
C THR A 337 -3.09 -7.62 -8.64
N CYS A 338 -2.55 -7.23 -7.48
CA CYS A 338 -1.12 -6.98 -7.27
C CYS A 338 -0.28 -8.25 -7.48
N TYR A 339 -0.76 -9.39 -6.97
CA TYR A 339 -0.09 -10.69 -7.01
C TYR A 339 0.06 -11.30 -8.41
N GLN A 340 -0.61 -10.74 -9.42
CA GLN A 340 -0.35 -11.14 -10.81
C GLN A 340 1.10 -10.83 -11.23
N CYS A 341 1.67 -9.74 -10.71
CA CYS A 341 3.04 -9.30 -11.02
C CYS A 341 3.99 -9.45 -9.82
N HIS A 342 3.54 -9.06 -8.63
CA HIS A 342 4.35 -9.01 -7.41
C HIS A 342 4.41 -10.34 -6.67
N THR A 343 4.85 -11.37 -7.39
CA THR A 343 5.05 -12.73 -6.90
C THR A 343 6.37 -13.28 -7.45
N THR A 344 6.68 -14.55 -7.19
CA THR A 344 7.81 -15.25 -7.79
C THR A 344 7.74 -15.23 -9.32
N LEU A 345 8.89 -15.23 -10.00
CA LEU A 345 8.96 -15.26 -11.47
C LEU A 345 8.20 -16.45 -12.09
N ALA A 346 8.13 -17.58 -11.39
CA ALA A 346 7.41 -18.77 -11.84
C ALA A 346 5.90 -18.50 -11.95
N GLU A 347 5.31 -17.88 -10.92
CA GLU A 347 3.88 -17.57 -10.84
C GLU A 347 3.48 -16.30 -11.58
N SER A 348 4.41 -15.34 -11.71
CA SER A 348 4.13 -14.01 -12.29
C SER A 348 3.64 -14.10 -13.73
N ILE A 349 2.80 -13.14 -14.14
CA ILE A 349 2.41 -12.95 -15.55
C ILE A 349 3.55 -12.37 -16.40
N LEU A 350 4.64 -11.92 -15.78
CA LEU A 350 5.78 -11.28 -16.42
C LEU A 350 6.90 -12.28 -16.71
N SER A 351 7.63 -12.03 -17.80
CA SER A 351 8.74 -12.87 -18.28
C SER A 351 10.09 -12.49 -17.65
N ASN A 352 10.21 -11.25 -17.17
CA ASN A 352 11.27 -10.72 -16.32
C ASN A 352 10.60 -10.09 -15.08
N ALA A 353 11.14 -10.37 -13.89
CA ALA A 353 10.63 -9.83 -12.63
C ALA A 353 11.78 -9.61 -11.63
N THR A 354 12.99 -9.35 -12.13
CA THR A 354 14.20 -9.30 -11.30
C THR A 354 14.20 -8.11 -10.35
N ASP A 355 13.62 -6.98 -10.77
CA ASP A 355 13.51 -5.76 -9.98
C ASP A 355 12.09 -5.55 -9.41
N VAL A 356 11.19 -6.54 -9.59
CA VAL A 356 9.80 -6.49 -9.11
C VAL A 356 9.73 -7.05 -7.69
N PRO A 357 9.33 -6.27 -6.68
CA PRO A 357 9.23 -6.77 -5.31
C PRO A 357 8.20 -7.90 -5.20
N ASN A 358 8.61 -9.03 -4.63
CA ASN A 358 7.76 -10.19 -4.38
C ASN A 358 7.03 -10.06 -3.03
N ILE A 359 6.01 -9.21 -2.97
CA ILE A 359 5.23 -9.00 -1.74
C ILE A 359 4.35 -10.20 -1.37
N LYS A 360 3.88 -10.98 -2.35
CA LYS A 360 3.03 -12.17 -2.09
C LYS A 360 3.70 -13.16 -1.14
N THR A 361 5.01 -13.35 -1.27
CA THR A 361 5.73 -14.30 -0.41
C THR A 361 5.78 -13.83 1.04
N ASP A 362 5.95 -12.53 1.28
CA ASP A 362 5.94 -11.96 2.63
C ASP A 362 4.55 -12.06 3.26
N PHE A 363 3.48 -11.79 2.52
CA PHE A 363 2.11 -11.95 3.01
C PHE A 363 1.72 -13.41 3.28
N ASN A 364 2.39 -14.38 2.64
CA ASN A 364 2.23 -15.81 2.96
C ASN A 364 3.02 -16.27 4.21
N LEU A 365 3.82 -15.39 4.84
CA LEU A 365 4.54 -15.73 6.06
C LEU A 365 3.56 -15.87 7.24
N PRO A 366 3.92 -16.60 8.32
CA PRO A 366 2.99 -16.85 9.41
C PRO A 366 2.44 -15.59 10.07
N ARG A 367 3.22 -14.51 10.11
CA ARG A 367 2.76 -13.21 10.60
C ARG A 367 2.66 -12.23 9.45
N HIS A 368 1.50 -11.60 9.27
CA HIS A 368 1.24 -10.63 8.19
C HIS A 368 0.09 -9.69 8.57
N MET A 369 -0.07 -8.62 7.81
CA MET A 369 -1.23 -7.73 7.94
C MET A 369 -2.50 -8.40 7.38
N PRO A 370 -3.69 -8.13 7.94
CA PRO A 370 -4.93 -8.79 7.54
C PRO A 370 -5.52 -8.21 6.25
N ILE A 371 -4.92 -8.60 5.12
CA ILE A 371 -5.28 -8.16 3.76
C ILE A 371 -6.31 -9.06 3.09
N GLU A 372 -6.43 -10.32 3.51
CA GLU A 372 -7.43 -11.22 2.92
C GLU A 372 -8.70 -11.23 3.77
N SER A 373 -9.85 -11.44 3.13
CA SER A 373 -11.15 -11.58 3.81
C SER A 373 -11.12 -12.60 4.96
N ILE A 374 -10.31 -13.66 4.84
CA ILE A 374 -10.14 -14.68 5.88
C ILE A 374 -9.35 -14.18 7.10
N ASP A 375 -8.47 -13.18 6.90
CA ASP A 375 -7.68 -12.55 7.97
C ASP A 375 -8.43 -11.44 8.67
N GLN A 376 -9.33 -10.76 7.98
CA GLN A 376 -10.15 -9.71 8.55
C GLN A 376 -11.17 -10.29 9.54
N ALA A 377 -11.35 -9.64 10.69
CA ALA A 377 -12.28 -10.10 11.73
C ALA A 377 -13.75 -10.12 11.25
N ALA A 378 -14.09 -9.31 10.24
CA ALA A 378 -15.39 -9.34 9.58
C ALA A 378 -15.65 -10.61 8.75
N GLY A 379 -14.60 -11.37 8.39
CA GLY A 379 -14.70 -12.52 7.47
C GLY A 379 -14.98 -12.14 6.02
N SER A 380 -14.82 -10.86 5.68
CA SER A 380 -15.08 -10.27 4.36
C SER A 380 -14.28 -8.99 4.20
N GLU A 381 -13.94 -8.63 2.97
CA GLU A 381 -13.28 -7.38 2.65
C GLU A 381 -14.10 -6.14 3.10
N THR A 382 -13.57 -5.36 4.04
CA THR A 382 -14.16 -4.13 4.62
C THR A 382 -13.60 -2.80 4.09
N HIS A 383 -12.53 -2.82 3.28
CA HIS A 383 -11.85 -1.65 2.72
C HIS A 383 -12.69 -0.90 1.69
N ASP A 384 -12.87 0.39 1.97
CA ASP A 384 -13.86 1.22 1.30
C ASP A 384 -13.42 2.68 1.14
N ILE A 385 -12.53 2.90 0.17
CA ILE A 385 -12.05 4.23 -0.21
C ILE A 385 -13.16 5.13 -0.76
N GLN A 386 -13.00 6.44 -0.58
CA GLN A 386 -14.00 7.45 -0.97
C GLN A 386 -13.51 8.46 -2.01
N ASP A 387 -12.21 8.62 -2.19
CA ASP A 387 -11.64 9.68 -3.02
C ASP A 387 -10.31 9.27 -3.68
N ALA A 388 -9.73 10.19 -4.45
CA ALA A 388 -8.44 10.04 -5.12
C ALA A 388 -7.24 9.81 -4.18
N ASP A 389 -7.36 10.25 -2.91
CA ASP A 389 -6.35 10.05 -1.87
C ASP A 389 -6.45 8.66 -1.22
N PHE A 390 -7.45 7.87 -1.60
CA PHE A 390 -7.76 6.54 -1.07
C PHE A 390 -8.09 6.60 0.42
N ILE A 391 -8.81 7.66 0.81
CA ILE A 391 -9.19 7.90 2.20
C ILE A 391 -10.35 7.01 2.63
N GLU A 392 -10.26 6.57 3.87
CA GLU A 392 -11.32 5.88 4.58
C GLU A 392 -11.68 6.61 5.88
N SER A 393 -12.92 6.44 6.31
CA SER A 393 -13.38 6.94 7.61
C SER A 393 -12.71 6.19 8.76
N GLN A 394 -12.56 6.83 9.93
CA GLN A 394 -12.05 6.16 11.13
C GLN A 394 -12.90 4.94 11.53
N ALA A 395 -14.21 4.96 11.26
CA ALA A 395 -15.10 3.83 11.55
C ALA A 395 -14.73 2.59 10.72
N HIS A 396 -14.32 2.77 9.46
CA HIS A 396 -13.84 1.69 8.58
C HIS A 396 -12.46 1.18 8.99
N LEU A 397 -11.63 2.00 9.65
CA LEU A 397 -10.34 1.56 10.20
C LEU A 397 -10.46 0.77 11.52
N GLY A 398 -11.65 0.74 12.14
CA GLY A 398 -11.92 0.03 13.39
C GLY A 398 -12.37 0.90 14.56
N ASN A 399 -12.51 2.23 14.39
CA ASN A 399 -12.90 3.12 15.47
C ASN A 399 -14.38 2.95 15.83
N GLY A 400 -14.64 2.41 17.02
CA GLY A 400 -15.99 2.08 17.48
C GLY A 400 -16.49 0.68 17.08
N ASP A 401 -15.79 0.00 16.16
CA ASP A 401 -16.12 -1.36 15.71
C ASP A 401 -14.87 -2.09 15.23
N LEU A 402 -14.25 -2.86 16.14
CA LEU A 402 -13.00 -3.56 15.86
C LEU A 402 -13.14 -4.67 14.80
N ASN A 403 -14.37 -5.10 14.44
CA ASN A 403 -14.56 -6.07 13.36
C ASN A 403 -14.19 -5.50 11.99
N ARG A 404 -14.21 -4.17 11.83
CA ARG A 404 -13.79 -3.50 10.59
C ARG A 404 -12.28 -3.31 10.49
N ARG A 405 -11.49 -3.73 11.48
CA ARG A 405 -10.02 -3.62 11.38
C ARG A 405 -9.50 -4.50 10.27
N HIS A 406 -8.83 -3.87 9.32
CA HIS A 406 -8.18 -4.48 8.18
C HIS A 406 -6.91 -3.69 7.83
N ALA A 407 -6.21 -4.14 6.80
CA ALA A 407 -5.26 -3.34 6.05
C ALA A 407 -5.26 -3.86 4.62
N GLU A 408 -5.23 -3.00 3.61
CA GLU A 408 -5.04 -3.40 2.21
C GLU A 408 -3.78 -2.74 1.62
N CYS A 409 -3.38 -3.16 0.42
CA CYS A 409 -2.28 -2.50 -0.31
C CYS A 409 -2.48 -0.97 -0.41
N THR A 410 -3.72 -0.55 -0.62
CA THR A 410 -4.14 0.84 -0.83
C THR A 410 -4.24 1.67 0.46
N ASP A 411 -4.13 1.04 1.62
CA ASP A 411 -3.94 1.76 2.89
C ASP A 411 -2.56 2.40 3.00
N CYS A 412 -1.58 1.81 2.33
CA CYS A 412 -0.17 2.21 2.39
C CYS A 412 0.28 2.86 1.09
N HIS A 413 -0.17 2.36 -0.05
CA HIS A 413 0.30 2.75 -1.37
C HIS A 413 -0.80 3.40 -2.21
N ASN A 414 -0.46 4.47 -2.91
CA ASN A 414 -1.32 4.99 -3.97
C ASN A 414 -0.75 4.59 -5.34
N PRO A 415 -1.30 3.57 -6.02
CA PRO A 415 -0.76 3.05 -7.28
C PRO A 415 -0.81 4.06 -8.43
N HIS A 416 -1.66 5.09 -8.33
CA HIS A 416 -1.71 6.17 -9.32
C HIS A 416 -0.55 7.19 -9.15
N ARG A 417 0.11 7.21 -7.98
CA ARG A 417 1.04 8.29 -7.60
C ARG A 417 2.43 7.81 -7.15
N LEU A 418 2.55 6.56 -6.73
CA LEU A 418 3.81 5.98 -6.25
C LEU A 418 4.88 5.97 -7.34
N GLN A 419 6.15 6.13 -6.96
CA GLN A 419 7.28 6.19 -7.90
C GLN A 419 8.50 5.43 -7.37
N ARG A 420 9.35 4.91 -8.27
CA ARG A 420 10.65 4.33 -7.89
C ARG A 420 11.64 5.46 -7.60
N ASN A 421 11.64 5.96 -6.36
CA ASN A 421 12.55 7.02 -5.89
C ASN A 421 12.86 6.86 -4.40
N ARG A 422 14.05 7.28 -3.96
CA ARG A 422 14.42 7.32 -2.53
C ARG A 422 13.55 8.25 -1.69
N LEU A 423 12.95 9.29 -2.30
CA LEU A 423 12.16 10.30 -1.62
C LEU A 423 10.80 10.47 -2.30
N PHE A 424 9.74 10.65 -1.50
CA PHE A 424 8.37 10.81 -1.98
C PHE A 424 8.22 11.98 -2.96
N ASN A 425 9.03 13.03 -2.81
CA ASN A 425 8.96 14.26 -3.61
C ASN A 425 9.79 14.21 -4.90
N GLY A 426 10.34 13.06 -5.28
CA GLY A 426 11.10 12.88 -6.53
C GLY A 426 12.50 13.49 -6.55
N SER A 427 12.96 14.12 -5.45
CA SER A 427 14.30 14.74 -5.39
C SER A 427 15.44 13.75 -5.10
N GLY A 428 15.11 12.50 -4.74
CA GLY A 428 16.07 11.42 -4.53
C GLY A 428 16.47 10.71 -5.83
N THR A 429 17.32 9.69 -5.72
CA THR A 429 17.71 8.86 -6.87
C THR A 429 16.62 7.85 -7.22
N THR A 430 16.59 7.38 -8.46
CA THR A 430 15.60 6.40 -8.97
C THR A 430 16.09 4.96 -8.93
N VAL A 431 17.24 4.70 -8.30
CA VAL A 431 17.87 3.36 -8.27
C VAL A 431 17.03 2.31 -7.52
N ALA A 432 16.22 2.74 -6.55
CA ALA A 432 15.32 1.90 -5.77
C ALA A 432 14.13 2.72 -5.25
N GLY A 433 13.03 2.03 -4.93
CA GLY A 433 11.81 2.61 -4.34
C GLY A 433 11.80 2.67 -2.80
N THR A 434 12.92 2.31 -2.16
CA THR A 434 13.07 2.29 -0.70
C THR A 434 13.97 3.43 -0.22
N HIS A 435 13.97 3.75 1.06
CA HIS A 435 14.86 4.76 1.64
C HIS A 435 16.35 4.37 1.54
N ASP A 436 17.23 5.36 1.65
CA ASP A 436 18.67 5.19 1.39
C ASP A 436 19.48 4.89 2.65
N HIS A 437 19.88 3.63 2.85
CA HIS A 437 20.80 3.22 3.93
C HIS A 437 22.27 3.56 3.65
N ASN A 438 22.59 4.11 2.49
CA ASN A 438 23.93 4.60 2.16
C ASN A 438 24.07 6.12 2.34
N ALA A 439 23.00 6.84 2.67
CA ALA A 439 23.01 8.27 2.93
C ALA A 439 23.99 8.66 4.05
N SER A 440 24.44 9.93 4.05
CA SER A 440 25.36 10.44 5.08
C SER A 440 24.74 10.42 6.49
N GLU A 441 23.43 10.57 6.57
CA GLU A 441 22.65 10.47 7.79
C GLU A 441 21.35 9.73 7.46
N HIS A 442 20.93 8.86 8.37
CA HIS A 442 19.67 8.14 8.25
C HIS A 442 18.49 9.05 8.63
N ASP A 443 17.31 8.84 8.07
CA ASP A 443 16.15 9.68 8.41
C ASP A 443 14.84 8.89 8.51
N ASN A 444 13.71 9.57 8.37
CA ASN A 444 12.37 8.98 8.37
C ASN A 444 11.50 9.54 7.22
N ILE A 445 12.10 10.21 6.23
CA ILE A 445 11.39 10.82 5.10
C ILE A 445 10.78 9.74 4.22
N ALA A 446 9.47 9.79 3.98
CA ALA A 446 8.81 8.80 3.13
C ALA A 446 9.49 8.65 1.76
N SER A 447 9.65 7.41 1.28
CA SER A 447 10.20 7.14 -0.04
C SER A 447 9.16 7.32 -1.16
N GLY A 448 9.60 7.20 -2.41
CA GLY A 448 8.77 7.33 -3.60
C GLY A 448 7.57 6.39 -3.64
N VAL A 449 7.69 5.18 -3.07
CA VAL A 449 6.60 4.18 -3.10
C VAL A 449 5.42 4.55 -2.18
N LEU A 450 5.62 5.54 -1.30
CA LEU A 450 4.61 6.08 -0.39
C LEU A 450 4.07 7.44 -0.86
N ARG A 451 4.48 7.93 -2.04
CA ARG A 451 4.02 9.22 -2.57
C ARG A 451 2.50 9.24 -2.75
N GLY A 452 1.87 10.30 -2.28
CA GLY A 452 0.45 10.57 -2.53
C GLY A 452 -0.52 9.64 -1.79
N THR A 453 -0.02 8.82 -0.86
CA THR A 453 -0.86 8.14 0.14
C THR A 453 -1.29 9.11 1.24
N TRP A 454 -2.11 8.65 2.18
CA TRP A 454 -2.59 9.44 3.30
C TRP A 454 -2.19 8.85 4.66
N GLY A 455 -2.21 9.68 5.69
CA GLY A 455 -1.84 9.32 7.05
C GLY A 455 -2.25 10.38 8.07
N VAL A 456 -1.69 10.30 9.27
CA VAL A 456 -2.02 11.20 10.38
C VAL A 456 -0.79 11.61 11.18
N GLU A 457 -0.76 12.87 11.61
CA GLU A 457 0.23 13.40 12.55
C GLU A 457 -0.44 13.63 13.91
N PRO A 458 0.01 12.97 15.00
CA PRO A 458 -0.56 13.18 16.33
C PRO A 458 -0.17 14.55 16.89
N ASN A 459 -1.13 15.22 17.53
CA ASN A 459 -0.91 16.45 18.29
C ASN A 459 -1.03 16.15 19.78
N TYR A 460 -0.08 16.63 20.58
CA TYR A 460 -0.01 16.31 22.01
C TYR A 460 -0.27 17.54 22.87
N GLY A 461 -1.10 17.38 23.91
CA GLY A 461 -1.34 18.43 24.92
C GLY A 461 -0.39 18.39 26.11
N SER A 462 0.37 17.31 26.27
CA SER A 462 1.27 17.06 27.41
C SER A 462 2.47 16.25 26.95
N THR A 463 3.61 16.35 27.65
CA THR A 463 4.84 15.58 27.39
C THR A 463 4.93 14.27 28.17
N SER A 464 3.93 14.00 29.03
CA SER A 464 3.88 12.81 29.86
C SER A 464 3.66 11.56 29.01
N PHE A 465 4.38 10.49 29.33
CA PHE A 465 4.13 9.18 28.73
C PHE A 465 2.72 8.66 29.01
N GLN A 466 2.06 9.15 30.06
CA GLN A 466 0.74 8.67 30.44
C GLN A 466 -0.39 9.24 29.59
N ASP A 467 -0.15 10.30 28.82
CA ASP A 467 -1.20 11.03 28.12
C ASP A 467 -1.31 10.59 26.66
N LEU A 468 -2.54 10.44 26.18
CA LEU A 468 -2.84 10.21 24.77
C LEU A 468 -2.67 11.51 23.96
N PRO A 469 -2.49 11.42 22.62
CA PRO A 469 -2.70 12.55 21.72
C PRO A 469 -4.07 13.19 21.95
N ILE A 470 -4.15 14.52 21.78
CA ILE A 470 -5.43 15.26 21.94
C ILE A 470 -6.18 15.40 20.62
N SER A 471 -5.49 15.25 19.50
CA SER A 471 -6.05 15.27 18.15
C SER A 471 -5.05 14.73 17.14
N TYR A 472 -5.51 14.52 15.92
CA TYR A 472 -4.68 14.12 14.78
C TYR A 472 -4.88 15.08 13.62
N THR A 473 -3.78 15.48 12.99
CA THR A 473 -3.80 16.25 11.74
C THR A 473 -3.70 15.27 10.58
N ARG A 474 -4.75 15.18 9.76
CA ARG A 474 -4.74 14.34 8.56
C ARG A 474 -3.71 14.84 7.54
N LYS A 475 -3.00 13.91 6.92
CA LYS A 475 -2.01 14.12 5.86
C LYS A 475 -2.54 13.44 4.59
N GLN A 476 -2.74 14.17 3.50
CA GLN A 476 -3.33 13.67 2.26
C GLN A 476 -2.92 14.52 1.04
N GLY A 477 -3.25 14.07 -0.17
CA GLY A 477 -2.85 14.69 -1.42
C GLY A 477 -1.40 14.41 -1.84
N ASP A 478 -1.02 14.95 -2.99
CA ASP A 478 0.35 14.92 -3.54
C ASP A 478 0.95 16.33 -3.51
N GLY A 479 2.10 16.49 -2.84
CA GLY A 479 2.84 17.75 -2.81
C GLY A 479 3.55 18.08 -4.12
N GLY A 480 3.69 17.10 -5.03
CA GLY A 480 4.39 17.27 -6.30
C GLY A 480 5.91 17.08 -6.21
N ASP A 481 6.57 17.32 -7.33
CA ASP A 481 8.03 17.23 -7.42
C ASP A 481 8.68 18.37 -6.61
N ASN A 482 9.72 18.06 -5.84
CA ASN A 482 10.40 18.97 -4.90
C ASN A 482 9.52 19.52 -3.77
N ALA A 483 8.40 18.86 -3.48
CA ALA A 483 7.57 19.17 -2.32
C ALA A 483 8.36 19.25 -1.02
N SER A 484 7.90 20.14 -0.13
CA SER A 484 8.45 20.29 1.22
C SER A 484 8.37 18.99 2.01
N THR A 485 9.49 18.62 2.66
CA THR A 485 9.59 17.50 3.60
C THR A 485 9.25 17.89 5.04
N ALA A 486 8.75 19.11 5.27
CA ALA A 486 8.38 19.57 6.59
C ALA A 486 7.18 18.77 7.15
N VAL A 487 7.24 18.37 8.42
CA VAL A 487 6.17 17.60 9.08
C VAL A 487 4.81 18.34 9.11
N VAL A 488 4.83 19.67 8.97
CA VAL A 488 3.62 20.52 8.93
C VAL A 488 2.93 20.55 7.57
N SER A 489 3.52 19.98 6.52
CA SER A 489 2.92 19.88 5.18
C SER A 489 1.57 19.15 5.22
N SER A 490 0.69 19.43 4.25
CA SER A 490 -0.64 18.79 4.18
C SER A 490 -0.59 17.35 3.68
N TRP A 491 0.48 16.92 3.02
CA TRP A 491 0.69 15.56 2.52
C TRP A 491 1.55 14.71 3.46
N VAL A 492 1.58 13.39 3.22
CA VAL A 492 2.47 12.46 3.91
C VAL A 492 3.91 12.82 3.59
N THR A 493 4.73 12.95 4.64
CA THR A 493 6.16 13.22 4.51
C THR A 493 7.01 12.20 5.26
N ARG A 494 6.39 11.29 6.03
CA ARG A 494 7.05 10.31 6.91
C ARG A 494 6.31 8.99 6.89
N GLU A 495 7.04 7.88 6.94
CA GLU A 495 6.44 6.54 6.98
C GLU A 495 5.51 6.35 8.20
N TYR A 496 5.92 6.82 9.39
CA TYR A 496 5.11 6.65 10.60
C TYR A 496 3.71 7.27 10.50
N GLN A 497 3.53 8.32 9.69
CA GLN A 497 2.23 8.99 9.55
C GLN A 497 1.19 8.02 8.98
N ILE A 498 1.62 7.09 8.12
CA ILE A 498 0.79 6.05 7.54
C ILE A 498 0.48 5.00 8.61
N CYS A 499 1.49 4.52 9.34
CA CYS A 499 1.31 3.49 10.37
C CYS A 499 0.38 3.96 11.51
N LEU A 500 0.51 5.22 11.94
CA LEU A 500 -0.30 5.76 13.03
C LEU A 500 -1.79 5.87 12.69
N LYS A 501 -2.19 5.81 11.41
CA LYS A 501 -3.60 5.70 11.01
C LYS A 501 -4.27 4.48 11.65
N CYS A 502 -3.60 3.34 11.68
CA CYS A 502 -4.20 2.07 12.13
C CYS A 502 -3.67 1.61 13.49
N HIS A 503 -2.49 2.08 13.90
CA HIS A 503 -1.81 1.65 15.12
C HIS A 503 -1.90 2.65 16.29
N SER A 504 -2.82 3.61 16.22
CA SER A 504 -3.08 4.57 17.29
C SER A 504 -4.57 4.73 17.58
N ASP A 505 -4.89 5.55 18.58
CA ASP A 505 -6.27 5.95 18.89
C ASP A 505 -6.95 6.80 17.79
N TYR A 506 -6.29 7.02 16.65
CA TYR A 506 -6.98 7.43 15.43
C TYR A 506 -7.84 6.29 14.84
N GLY A 507 -7.32 5.05 14.84
CA GLY A 507 -7.96 3.89 14.19
C GLY A 507 -8.81 3.04 15.14
N TYR A 508 -8.75 3.28 16.46
CA TYR A 508 -9.53 2.56 17.46
C TYR A 508 -9.78 3.42 18.70
N ILE A 509 -10.73 3.05 19.55
CA ILE A 509 -10.95 3.73 20.83
C ILE A 509 -9.91 3.26 21.84
N ASP A 510 -9.17 4.20 22.45
CA ASP A 510 -8.28 3.92 23.58
C ASP A 510 -8.75 4.68 24.83
N ASN A 511 -9.23 3.94 25.82
CA ASN A 511 -9.61 4.49 27.13
C ASN A 511 -8.40 4.70 28.07
N ASN A 512 -7.18 4.43 27.59
CA ASN A 512 -5.92 4.57 28.31
C ASN A 512 -5.85 3.77 29.62
N LEU A 513 -6.65 2.70 29.74
CA LEU A 513 -6.63 1.79 30.87
C LEU A 513 -5.65 0.64 30.62
N TYR A 514 -4.97 0.23 31.70
CA TYR A 514 -3.96 -0.82 31.70
C TYR A 514 -4.18 -1.78 32.88
N PRO A 515 -3.77 -3.05 32.76
CA PRO A 515 -3.06 -3.66 31.62
C PRO A 515 -3.94 -3.81 30.35
N THR A 516 -5.24 -3.96 30.55
CA THR A 516 -6.23 -4.09 29.47
C THR A 516 -7.14 -2.87 29.39
N GLY A 517 -7.56 -2.54 28.17
CA GLY A 517 -8.44 -1.42 27.86
C GLY A 517 -9.31 -1.72 26.65
N SER A 518 -9.74 -0.67 25.94
CA SER A 518 -10.52 -0.78 24.70
C SER A 518 -9.68 -0.99 23.44
N ARG A 519 -8.36 -1.21 23.60
CA ARG A 519 -7.41 -1.42 22.51
C ARG A 519 -7.67 -2.76 21.80
N PRO A 520 -7.27 -2.93 20.53
CA PRO A 520 -7.45 -4.18 19.81
C PRO A 520 -6.69 -5.34 20.46
N ASN A 521 -7.27 -6.54 20.49
CA ASN A 521 -6.59 -7.70 21.05
C ASN A 521 -5.60 -8.30 20.03
N LEU A 522 -4.61 -9.02 20.56
CA LEU A 522 -3.77 -9.89 19.77
C LEU A 522 -4.54 -11.17 19.40
N GLY A 523 -4.31 -11.68 18.20
CA GLY A 523 -4.98 -12.88 17.68
C GLY A 523 -6.39 -12.67 17.14
N ASP A 524 -6.89 -11.43 17.07
CA ASP A 524 -8.19 -11.11 16.49
C ASP A 524 -8.22 -11.31 14.96
N SER A 525 -7.07 -11.22 14.28
CA SER A 525 -6.91 -11.52 12.86
C SER A 525 -6.15 -12.83 12.65
N SER A 526 -6.48 -13.61 11.61
CA SER A 526 -5.53 -14.63 11.15
C SER A 526 -4.28 -13.98 10.57
N GLY A 527 -3.16 -14.69 10.65
CA GLY A 527 -1.83 -14.10 10.48
C GLY A 527 -1.38 -13.14 11.61
N GLY A 528 -2.29 -12.62 12.44
CA GLY A 528 -1.96 -11.69 13.52
C GLY A 528 -1.08 -12.31 14.61
N THR A 529 -0.42 -11.49 15.44
CA THR A 529 0.41 -12.02 16.54
C THR A 529 -0.44 -12.78 17.56
N PRO A 530 -0.10 -14.02 17.95
CA PRO A 530 -0.86 -14.75 18.95
C PRO A 530 -0.70 -14.14 20.36
N PRO A 531 -1.78 -14.05 21.16
CA PRO A 531 -1.74 -13.48 22.50
C PRO A 531 -0.97 -14.37 23.48
N ASN A 532 -0.40 -13.77 24.51
CA ASN A 532 0.20 -14.42 25.69
C ASN A 532 1.26 -15.50 25.33
N THR A 533 2.03 -15.26 24.27
CA THR A 533 3.17 -16.12 23.92
C THR A 533 4.48 -15.53 24.43
N THR A 534 5.51 -16.37 24.56
CA THR A 534 6.87 -15.92 24.90
C THR A 534 7.36 -14.85 23.94
N ASP A 535 7.14 -15.04 22.63
CA ASP A 535 7.58 -14.13 21.57
C ASP A 535 6.64 -12.93 21.42
N ALA A 536 5.47 -12.95 22.06
CA ALA A 536 4.60 -11.80 22.22
C ALA A 536 4.84 -11.05 23.54
N ASN A 537 5.86 -11.43 24.32
CA ASN A 537 6.17 -10.84 25.63
C ASN A 537 5.01 -10.85 26.61
N GLY A 538 4.16 -11.88 26.51
CA GLY A 538 2.95 -11.99 27.34
C GLY A 538 1.85 -10.97 27.02
N LEU A 539 1.98 -10.16 25.96
CA LEU A 539 0.94 -9.21 25.57
C LEU A 539 -0.31 -9.95 25.10
N THR A 540 -1.47 -9.39 25.44
CA THR A 540 -2.79 -9.82 25.00
C THR A 540 -3.49 -8.76 24.16
N GLN A 541 -3.09 -7.50 24.27
CA GLN A 541 -3.59 -6.38 23.47
C GLN A 541 -2.45 -5.62 22.80
N PHE A 542 -2.74 -5.07 21.62
CA PHE A 542 -1.86 -4.07 21.01
C PHE A 542 -1.76 -2.83 21.91
N THR A 543 -0.67 -2.08 21.74
CA THR A 543 -0.47 -0.80 22.41
C THR A 543 -0.70 0.37 21.47
N ASN A 544 -0.81 1.57 22.04
CA ASN A 544 -0.98 2.80 21.28
C ASN A 544 0.37 3.39 20.86
N GLN A 545 0.66 3.28 19.57
CA GLN A 545 1.95 3.65 19.03
C GLN A 545 2.18 5.17 19.04
N ALA A 546 1.12 5.97 18.88
CA ALA A 546 1.25 7.43 18.96
C ALA A 546 1.67 7.85 20.38
N LYS A 547 1.03 7.31 21.42
CA LYS A 547 1.42 7.54 22.82
C LYS A 547 2.89 7.19 23.06
N GLU A 548 3.32 6.04 22.56
CA GLU A 548 4.66 5.51 22.82
C GLU A 548 5.77 6.28 22.09
N PHE A 549 5.57 6.57 20.80
CA PHE A 549 6.56 7.27 19.96
C PHE A 549 6.62 8.78 20.19
N GLN A 550 5.77 9.32 21.05
CA GLN A 550 5.83 10.72 21.41
C GLN A 550 7.25 11.14 21.80
N SER A 551 7.77 12.14 21.10
CA SER A 551 9.15 12.61 21.19
C SER A 551 9.21 14.12 21.46
N PRO A 552 8.91 14.57 22.69
CA PRO A 552 8.83 16.00 23.00
C PRO A 552 10.18 16.69 22.82
N LEU A 553 10.18 17.86 22.15
CA LEU A 553 11.39 18.67 21.96
C LEU A 553 12.07 19.02 23.29
N SER A 554 11.28 19.31 24.33
CA SER A 554 11.77 19.60 25.68
C SER A 554 12.46 18.41 26.36
N HIS A 555 12.32 17.19 25.83
CA HIS A 555 12.95 15.98 26.36
C HIS A 555 14.15 15.51 25.51
N GLN A 556 14.55 16.27 24.48
CA GLN A 556 15.78 16.01 23.73
C GLN A 556 17.03 16.29 24.60
N GLY A 557 18.13 15.59 24.28
CA GLY A 557 19.37 15.66 25.05
C GLY A 557 19.31 14.87 26.37
N GLU A 558 20.29 15.13 27.24
CA GLU A 558 20.42 14.51 28.57
C GLU A 558 19.95 15.47 29.69
N GLY A 559 19.97 14.97 30.93
CA GLY A 559 19.62 15.72 32.13
C GLY A 559 18.17 15.55 32.59
N THR A 560 17.81 16.24 33.66
CA THR A 560 16.44 16.25 34.20
C THR A 560 15.47 16.93 33.24
N LYS A 561 14.48 16.19 32.73
CA LYS A 561 13.38 16.74 31.93
C LYS A 561 12.05 16.47 32.65
N PRO A 562 11.33 17.51 33.10
CA PRO A 562 10.13 17.33 33.91
C PRO A 562 9.00 16.67 33.11
N ASN A 563 8.02 16.10 33.81
CA ASN A 563 6.80 15.55 33.20
C ASN A 563 7.06 14.45 32.16
N SER A 564 8.00 13.53 32.43
CA SER A 564 8.19 12.35 31.58
C SER A 564 7.11 11.27 31.77
N GLY A 565 6.29 11.41 32.81
CA GLY A 565 5.37 10.37 33.30
C GLY A 565 5.95 9.51 34.42
N ALA A 566 7.23 9.70 34.77
CA ALA A 566 7.84 9.13 35.96
C ALA A 566 7.33 9.81 37.24
N GLY A 567 7.31 9.07 38.36
CA GLY A 567 6.98 9.60 39.68
C GLY A 567 7.91 10.74 40.10
N SER A 568 7.40 11.67 40.92
CA SER A 568 8.14 12.88 41.32
C SER A 568 9.47 12.59 42.02
N SER A 569 9.56 11.48 42.76
CA SER A 569 10.79 11.01 43.41
C SER A 569 11.88 10.54 42.42
N PHE A 570 11.51 10.27 41.17
CA PHE A 570 12.39 9.69 40.14
C PHE A 570 12.59 10.62 38.94
N GLY A 571 12.26 11.91 39.08
CA GLY A 571 12.46 12.91 38.04
C GLY A 571 13.92 13.36 37.90
N GLY A 572 14.73 13.25 38.95
CA GLY A 572 16.13 13.69 38.94
C GLY A 572 16.96 12.95 37.89
N ASN A 573 17.53 13.70 36.95
CA ASN A 573 18.33 13.23 35.83
C ASN A 573 17.64 12.20 34.92
N ASN A 574 16.31 12.21 34.94
CA ASN A 574 15.47 11.32 34.16
C ASN A 574 14.71 12.11 33.08
N HIS A 575 14.33 11.43 32.01
CA HIS A 575 13.64 12.00 30.88
C HIS A 575 12.94 10.90 30.05
N ARG A 576 12.15 11.30 29.06
CA ARG A 576 11.58 10.37 28.09
C ARG A 576 12.71 9.76 27.26
N SER A 577 12.61 8.49 26.92
CA SER A 577 13.43 7.87 25.88
C SER A 577 12.57 7.29 24.79
N TRP A 578 13.09 7.26 23.58
CA TRP A 578 12.40 6.73 22.41
C TRP A 578 13.42 6.31 21.37
N HIS A 579 13.05 5.33 20.54
CA HIS A 579 13.67 5.14 19.24
C HIS A 579 13.21 6.27 18.31
N PRO A 580 14.12 6.86 17.50
CA PRO A 580 13.87 8.13 16.81
C PRO A 580 12.99 8.00 15.55
N VAL A 581 11.84 7.34 15.67
CA VAL A 581 10.88 7.17 14.56
C VAL A 581 10.20 8.49 14.20
N MET A 582 9.74 9.26 15.19
CA MET A 582 9.09 10.56 14.96
C MET A 582 10.09 11.73 14.95
N SER A 583 11.02 11.75 15.90
CA SER A 583 11.97 12.84 16.06
C SER A 583 13.29 12.36 16.65
N ARG A 584 14.36 13.11 16.34
CA ARG A 584 15.71 12.88 16.84
C ARG A 584 15.76 12.90 18.37
N THR A 585 16.70 12.17 18.93
CA THR A 585 16.87 12.10 20.39
C THR A 585 17.63 13.31 20.97
N GLY A 586 18.42 14.01 20.15
CA GLY A 586 19.29 15.11 20.57
C GLY A 586 20.45 14.67 21.48
N ARG A 587 20.71 13.37 21.57
CA ARG A 587 21.79 12.79 22.38
C ARG A 587 22.76 12.17 21.39
N ASP A 588 23.97 12.67 21.23
CA ASP A 588 24.98 12.05 20.35
C ASP A 588 25.84 11.01 21.10
N GLY A 589 26.79 10.40 20.40
CA GLY A 589 27.70 9.41 21.01
C GLY A 589 28.55 10.00 22.15
N VAL A 590 28.85 11.30 22.12
CA VAL A 590 29.66 11.96 23.16
C VAL A 590 28.80 12.29 24.38
N THR A 591 27.60 12.82 24.14
CA THR A 591 26.58 13.16 25.12
C THR A 591 26.14 11.92 25.90
N ARG A 592 26.04 10.77 25.23
CA ARG A 592 25.72 9.49 25.89
C ARG A 592 26.84 8.94 26.78
N ASN A 593 28.03 9.54 26.79
CA ASN A 593 29.16 9.10 27.62
C ASN A 593 29.77 10.25 28.43
N ASP A 594 28.95 11.23 28.82
CA ASP A 594 29.37 12.38 29.65
C ASP A 594 30.63 13.10 29.12
N GLY A 595 30.78 13.18 27.79
CA GLY A 595 31.91 13.86 27.17
C GLY A 595 33.23 13.09 27.14
N ARG A 596 33.30 11.85 27.66
CA ARG A 596 34.57 11.11 27.78
C ARG A 596 35.05 10.44 26.50
N GLY A 597 34.21 10.42 25.47
CA GLY A 597 34.50 9.83 24.16
C GLY A 597 33.22 9.48 23.45
N SER A 598 33.24 9.48 22.11
CA SER A 598 32.05 9.11 21.34
C SER A 598 31.83 7.60 21.38
N ILE A 599 30.66 7.17 21.80
CA ILE A 599 30.23 5.76 21.73
C ILE A 599 29.41 5.46 20.47
N ALA A 600 29.44 6.32 19.45
CA ALA A 600 28.64 6.15 18.23
C ALA A 600 28.92 4.82 17.50
N GLY A 601 30.11 4.24 17.65
CA GLY A 601 30.47 2.93 17.11
C GLY A 601 29.79 1.74 17.79
N ASN A 602 28.95 1.96 18.82
CA ASN A 602 28.15 0.90 19.44
C ASN A 602 26.84 0.63 18.68
N TRP A 603 26.62 1.29 17.55
CA TRP A 603 25.49 1.09 16.66
C TRP A 603 25.96 0.44 15.36
N GLU A 604 25.11 -0.38 14.77
CA GLU A 604 25.34 -0.99 13.46
C GLU A 604 24.95 0.00 12.35
N PRO A 605 25.67 0.01 11.20
CA PRO A 605 25.27 0.84 10.07
C PRO A 605 23.84 0.54 9.58
N PRO A 606 23.09 1.58 9.14
CA PRO A 606 23.50 2.98 8.98
C PRO A 606 23.40 3.83 10.26
N PHE A 607 23.04 3.23 11.40
CA PHE A 607 22.67 3.96 12.60
C PHE A 607 23.88 4.54 13.37
N ASP A 608 25.10 4.18 13.00
CA ASP A 608 26.35 4.70 13.56
C ASP A 608 26.68 6.13 13.10
N ARG A 609 26.14 6.58 11.97
CA ARG A 609 26.56 7.81 11.27
C ARG A 609 26.05 9.11 11.90
N GLY A 610 24.80 9.12 12.34
CA GLY A 610 24.11 10.30 12.86
C GLY A 610 23.47 10.07 14.22
N VAL A 611 24.10 9.25 15.07
CA VAL A 611 23.62 8.94 16.42
C VAL A 611 23.21 10.22 17.12
N GLY A 612 21.92 10.35 17.42
CA GLY A 612 21.37 11.52 18.13
C GLY A 612 20.66 12.56 17.29
N SER A 613 21.14 12.79 16.07
CA SER A 613 20.57 13.76 15.12
C SER A 613 19.63 13.09 14.11
N GLN A 614 19.86 11.82 13.81
CA GLN A 614 19.15 11.04 12.82
C GLN A 614 17.80 10.52 13.34
N THR A 615 16.94 10.14 12.40
CA THR A 615 15.69 9.41 12.66
C THR A 615 15.73 8.03 12.02
N MET A 616 14.67 7.25 12.22
CA MET A 616 14.55 5.90 11.65
C MET A 616 13.14 5.61 11.13
N TYR A 617 13.02 4.58 10.33
CA TYR A 617 11.78 4.12 9.71
C TYR A 617 11.11 3.02 10.52
N CYS A 618 9.79 2.87 10.39
CA CYS A 618 9.10 1.71 10.98
C CYS A 618 9.59 0.42 10.31
N SER A 619 9.82 0.47 9.00
CA SER A 619 10.39 -0.60 8.19
C SER A 619 11.82 -1.01 8.56
N ASP A 620 12.54 -0.27 9.42
CA ASP A 620 13.83 -0.73 9.96
C ASP A 620 13.66 -1.85 11.00
N CYS A 621 12.50 -1.89 11.67
CA CYS A 621 12.17 -2.89 12.68
C CYS A 621 11.16 -3.91 12.18
N HIS A 622 10.24 -3.48 11.31
CA HIS A 622 9.12 -4.29 10.82
C HIS A 622 9.31 -4.73 9.37
N GLY A 623 9.14 -6.03 9.12
CA GLY A 623 9.26 -6.67 7.81
C GLY A 623 9.78 -8.11 7.93
N SER A 624 10.07 -8.70 6.78
CA SER A 624 10.63 -10.06 6.70
C SER A 624 11.98 -10.15 7.42
N ALA A 625 12.26 -11.34 7.96
CA ALA A 625 13.45 -11.55 8.78
C ALA A 625 14.74 -11.23 7.99
N THR A 626 15.68 -10.55 8.66
CA THR A 626 16.99 -10.20 8.07
C THR A 626 18.12 -10.89 8.82
N ALA A 627 19.33 -10.86 8.24
CA ALA A 627 20.54 -11.33 8.92
C ALA A 627 20.85 -10.53 10.22
N GLY A 628 21.82 -11.02 11.00
CA GLY A 628 22.34 -10.28 12.16
C GLY A 628 23.08 -9.01 11.75
N ALA A 629 23.13 -8.01 12.63
CA ALA A 629 23.79 -6.72 12.40
C ALA A 629 23.31 -5.93 11.16
N THR A 630 22.11 -6.23 10.63
CA THR A 630 21.55 -5.46 9.52
C THR A 630 20.02 -5.45 9.54
N VAL A 631 19.47 -4.30 9.19
CA VAL A 631 18.04 -4.08 8.92
C VAL A 631 17.72 -4.19 7.42
N VAL A 632 18.73 -4.34 6.56
CA VAL A 632 18.56 -4.45 5.10
C VAL A 632 18.01 -5.84 4.76
N PRO A 633 16.91 -5.95 4.00
CA PRO A 633 16.40 -7.23 3.52
C PRO A 633 17.39 -7.97 2.62
N ASP A 634 17.26 -9.30 2.56
CA ASP A 634 18.08 -10.13 1.69
C ASP A 634 17.94 -9.69 0.22
N GLY A 635 19.06 -9.62 -0.50
CA GLY A 635 19.10 -9.04 -1.85
C GLY A 635 19.22 -7.52 -1.90
N GLY A 636 19.22 -6.83 -0.75
CA GLY A 636 19.51 -5.40 -0.66
C GLY A 636 18.31 -4.50 -0.98
N GLU A 637 18.58 -3.38 -1.63
CA GLU A 637 17.57 -2.35 -1.93
C GLU A 637 16.52 -2.75 -2.96
N ASN A 638 16.83 -3.71 -3.84
CA ASN A 638 15.92 -4.29 -4.83
C ASN A 638 15.66 -5.79 -4.56
N GLY A 639 15.97 -6.26 -3.35
CA GLY A 639 15.79 -7.64 -2.94
C GLY A 639 14.38 -7.91 -2.41
N ASN A 640 14.32 -8.59 -1.26
CA ASN A 640 13.06 -8.79 -0.55
C ASN A 640 12.36 -7.45 -0.25
N PRO A 641 11.02 -7.41 -0.26
CA PRO A 641 10.27 -6.18 -0.04
C PRO A 641 10.63 -5.47 1.26
N TRP A 642 10.70 -4.15 1.19
CA TRP A 642 10.84 -3.29 2.36
C TRP A 642 9.46 -2.94 2.92
N GLY A 643 9.28 -3.05 4.23
CA GLY A 643 8.04 -2.67 4.90
C GLY A 643 7.31 -3.85 5.58
N PRO A 644 6.23 -3.56 6.32
CA PRO A 644 5.60 -4.50 7.24
C PRO A 644 4.57 -5.41 6.54
N HIS A 645 4.95 -6.09 5.45
CA HIS A 645 4.07 -7.02 4.73
C HIS A 645 3.87 -8.31 5.53
N GLY A 646 4.96 -8.97 5.92
CA GLY A 646 4.93 -10.14 6.78
C GLY A 646 6.30 -10.57 7.30
N SER A 647 6.30 -11.51 8.26
CA SER A 647 7.49 -12.05 8.93
C SER A 647 7.24 -13.45 9.49
N GLN A 648 8.33 -14.16 9.77
CA GLN A 648 8.33 -15.37 10.60
C GLN A 648 8.16 -15.05 12.09
N HIS A 649 8.31 -13.78 12.49
CA HIS A 649 8.32 -13.36 13.90
C HIS A 649 7.10 -12.52 14.25
N ASN A 650 6.67 -12.64 15.51
CA ASN A 650 5.58 -11.85 16.09
C ASN A 650 5.78 -10.35 15.85
N PHE A 651 4.67 -9.63 15.73
CA PHE A 651 4.58 -8.20 15.40
C PHE A 651 5.24 -7.81 14.07
N ILE A 652 5.38 -8.77 13.16
CA ILE A 652 6.02 -8.58 11.85
C ILE A 652 7.46 -8.06 12.03
N LEU A 653 8.19 -8.59 13.01
CA LEU A 653 9.53 -8.09 13.33
C LEU A 653 10.60 -8.72 12.43
N LYS A 654 11.63 -7.95 12.09
CA LYS A 654 12.80 -8.46 11.32
C LYS A 654 13.66 -9.45 12.10
N GLY A 655 13.44 -9.59 13.41
CA GLY A 655 14.15 -10.52 14.29
C GLY A 655 13.37 -10.74 15.59
N ILE A 656 13.78 -11.75 16.36
CA ILE A 656 13.12 -12.11 17.62
C ILE A 656 13.35 -11.03 18.67
N TRP A 657 12.30 -10.67 19.40
CA TRP A 657 12.35 -9.85 20.61
C TRP A 657 11.53 -10.52 21.72
N ASN A 658 12.21 -11.23 22.63
CA ASN A 658 11.57 -11.99 23.69
C ASN A 658 12.41 -12.01 24.98
N LYS A 659 11.95 -12.74 26.00
CA LYS A 659 12.64 -12.87 27.30
C LYS A 659 14.06 -13.45 27.24
N ASP A 660 14.44 -14.06 26.12
CA ASP A 660 15.75 -14.68 25.89
C ASP A 660 16.65 -13.78 25.03
N THR A 661 16.18 -12.58 24.65
CA THR A 661 17.04 -11.59 23.99
C THR A 661 18.18 -11.14 24.92
N GLY A 662 19.41 -11.23 24.37
CA GLY A 662 20.67 -11.02 25.08
C GLY A 662 21.42 -12.30 25.46
N THR A 663 20.83 -13.49 25.24
CA THR A 663 21.43 -14.76 25.68
C THR A 663 22.07 -15.59 24.56
N GLY A 664 23.10 -15.06 23.89
CA GLY A 664 23.87 -15.81 22.89
C GLY A 664 23.38 -15.67 21.44
N GLU A 665 22.38 -14.84 21.18
CA GLU A 665 21.71 -14.74 19.87
C GLU A 665 21.86 -13.33 19.25
N PRO A 666 22.86 -13.11 18.37
CA PRO A 666 23.12 -11.81 17.74
C PRO A 666 22.16 -11.46 16.60
N THR A 667 21.25 -12.37 16.22
CA THR A 667 20.24 -12.14 15.17
C THR A 667 18.95 -11.53 15.71
N HIS A 668 18.80 -11.42 17.03
CA HIS A 668 17.64 -10.82 17.67
C HIS A 668 17.50 -9.33 17.31
N LEU A 669 16.27 -8.82 17.39
CA LEU A 669 15.85 -7.54 16.82
C LEU A 669 16.79 -6.37 17.16
N CYS A 670 17.13 -6.22 18.45
CA CYS A 670 17.95 -5.10 18.94
C CYS A 670 19.33 -5.08 18.27
N PHE A 671 19.89 -6.26 17.98
CA PHE A 671 21.24 -6.40 17.46
C PHE A 671 21.35 -6.22 15.95
N LYS A 672 20.27 -5.78 15.31
CA LYS A 672 20.29 -5.27 13.93
C LYS A 672 20.75 -3.82 13.88
N CYS A 673 20.67 -3.11 15.01
CA CYS A 673 21.04 -1.70 15.14
C CYS A 673 22.04 -1.44 16.27
N HIS A 674 22.19 -2.37 17.21
CA HIS A 674 23.09 -2.27 18.37
C HIS A 674 24.14 -3.37 18.32
N ASP A 675 25.40 -3.03 18.58
CA ASP A 675 26.48 -4.01 18.60
C ASP A 675 26.25 -5.07 19.68
N TYR A 676 26.19 -6.34 19.26
CA TYR A 676 25.93 -7.45 20.17
C TYR A 676 27.03 -7.61 21.22
N ASP A 677 28.31 -7.47 20.85
CA ASP A 677 29.43 -7.72 21.75
C ASP A 677 29.53 -6.67 22.86
N VAL A 678 29.15 -5.42 22.54
CA VAL A 678 29.05 -4.32 23.50
C VAL A 678 27.90 -4.52 24.49
N TYR A 679 26.70 -4.90 24.02
CA TYR A 679 25.51 -4.91 24.87
C TYR A 679 25.16 -6.28 25.47
N ALA A 680 25.65 -7.38 24.90
CA ALA A 680 25.32 -8.75 25.31
C ALA A 680 26.49 -9.75 25.25
N GLY A 681 27.63 -9.43 24.62
CA GLY A 681 28.78 -10.34 24.48
C GLY A 681 29.85 -10.26 25.57
N GLY A 682 29.64 -9.46 26.62
CA GLY A 682 30.54 -9.41 27.79
C GLY A 682 31.67 -8.39 27.71
N ASN A 683 31.72 -7.53 26.68
CA ASN A 683 32.78 -6.55 26.52
C ASN A 683 32.70 -5.44 27.60
N ARG A 684 33.66 -5.43 28.52
CA ARG A 684 33.77 -4.42 29.59
C ARG A 684 34.56 -3.17 29.19
N SER A 685 35.42 -3.30 28.19
CA SER A 685 36.45 -2.31 27.84
C SER A 685 35.94 -1.20 26.92
N VAL A 686 34.77 -1.38 26.32
CA VAL A 686 34.14 -0.38 25.45
C VAL A 686 33.10 0.39 26.25
N ASP A 687 33.27 1.70 26.37
CA ASP A 687 32.31 2.55 27.05
C ASP A 687 30.89 2.38 26.46
N SER A 688 29.91 2.38 27.35
CA SER A 688 28.50 2.51 27.01
C SER A 688 27.88 3.64 27.81
N GLY A 689 26.67 4.05 27.45
CA GLY A 689 25.91 5.02 28.26
C GLY A 689 25.56 4.52 29.67
N PHE A 690 25.86 3.26 29.96
CA PHE A 690 25.67 2.57 31.23
C PHE A 690 27.02 2.09 31.76
N GLY A 691 27.77 2.97 32.42
CA GLY A 691 29.13 2.66 32.85
C GLY A 691 29.73 3.76 33.71
N ARG A 692 30.95 3.55 34.20
CA ARG A 692 31.85 4.58 34.76
C ARG A 692 33.31 4.13 34.58
N GLY A 693 33.77 4.15 33.33
CA GLY A 693 35.08 3.61 32.93
C GLY A 693 35.12 2.08 32.74
N ASP A 694 34.00 1.41 32.97
CA ASP A 694 33.70 0.02 32.59
C ASP A 694 32.24 -0.03 32.08
N ASN A 695 31.94 -0.88 31.11
CA ASN A 695 30.58 -1.14 30.62
C ASN A 695 29.78 -2.03 31.59
N LEU A 696 28.66 -1.52 32.12
CA LEU A 696 27.81 -2.29 33.02
C LEU A 696 27.18 -3.52 32.36
N HIS A 697 26.95 -3.51 31.04
CA HIS A 697 26.47 -4.70 30.34
C HIS A 697 27.49 -5.85 30.45
N GLY A 698 28.76 -5.56 30.17
CA GLY A 698 29.85 -6.53 30.32
C GLY A 698 30.03 -6.98 31.77
N ILE A 699 29.89 -6.07 32.74
CA ILE A 699 29.94 -6.44 34.17
C ILE A 699 28.78 -7.39 34.52
N HIS A 700 27.55 -7.05 34.16
CA HIS A 700 26.40 -7.92 34.45
C HIS A 700 26.50 -9.26 33.74
N PHE A 701 27.00 -9.28 32.50
CA PHE A 701 27.26 -10.51 31.77
C PHE A 701 28.19 -11.45 32.55
N GLU A 702 29.32 -10.96 33.06
CA GLU A 702 30.26 -11.77 33.86
C GLU A 702 29.71 -12.21 35.22
N LYS A 703 28.76 -11.46 35.79
CA LYS A 703 28.26 -11.68 37.16
C LYS A 703 26.99 -12.52 37.21
N ILE A 704 26.19 -12.53 36.14
CA ILE A 704 25.00 -13.38 36.04
C ILE A 704 25.42 -14.80 35.66
N GLN A 705 24.91 -15.78 36.38
CA GLN A 705 25.25 -17.19 36.15
C GLN A 705 24.98 -17.61 34.69
N GLY A 706 25.95 -18.30 34.10
CA GLY A 706 25.87 -18.79 32.72
C GLY A 706 26.22 -17.73 31.67
N ASN A 707 26.66 -16.54 32.08
CA ASN A 707 27.08 -15.45 31.20
C ASN A 707 25.97 -15.03 30.22
N ARG A 708 24.79 -14.72 30.76
CA ARG A 708 23.56 -14.46 29.98
C ARG A 708 22.82 -13.26 30.54
N VAL A 709 22.99 -12.10 29.91
CA VAL A 709 22.17 -10.91 30.21
C VAL A 709 20.83 -11.08 29.49
N LYS A 710 19.71 -10.83 30.19
CA LYS A 710 18.38 -10.77 29.58
C LYS A 710 17.94 -9.32 29.51
N CYS A 711 17.79 -8.77 28.31
CA CYS A 711 17.52 -7.34 28.13
C CYS A 711 16.27 -6.88 28.88
N MET A 712 15.19 -7.68 28.89
CA MET A 712 13.92 -7.33 29.54
C MET A 712 13.95 -7.32 31.07
N TRP A 713 15.03 -7.79 31.69
CA TRP A 713 15.21 -7.59 33.14
C TRP A 713 15.36 -6.10 33.49
N CYS A 714 15.93 -5.34 32.55
CA CYS A 714 16.28 -3.93 32.72
C CYS A 714 15.47 -3.00 31.80
N HIS A 715 15.08 -3.48 30.61
CA HIS A 715 14.40 -2.69 29.60
C HIS A 715 12.93 -3.06 29.46
N VAL A 716 12.11 -2.10 29.03
CA VAL A 716 10.68 -2.34 28.78
C VAL A 716 10.45 -3.35 27.65
N ALA A 717 9.36 -4.10 27.77
CA ALA A 717 8.97 -5.12 26.79
C ALA A 717 8.47 -4.55 25.45
N VAL A 718 8.07 -3.27 25.41
CA VAL A 718 7.69 -2.54 24.19
C VAL A 718 8.70 -1.43 23.95
N PRO A 719 9.70 -1.64 23.08
CA PRO A 719 10.85 -0.74 22.94
C PRO A 719 10.55 0.37 21.92
N HIS A 720 9.43 1.08 22.03
CA HIS A 720 9.15 2.24 21.16
C HIS A 720 9.60 3.53 21.84
N GLY A 721 8.91 3.89 22.91
CA GLY A 721 9.28 4.96 23.82
C GLY A 721 8.75 4.72 25.23
N TRP A 722 9.35 5.40 26.19
CA TRP A 722 9.14 5.14 27.60
C TRP A 722 9.30 6.38 28.48
N LYS A 723 8.67 6.33 29.66
CA LYS A 723 8.70 7.39 30.68
C LYS A 723 10.07 7.63 31.32
N ASN A 724 10.95 6.63 31.27
CA ASN A 724 12.28 6.68 31.88
C ASN A 724 13.38 6.59 30.81
N LYS A 725 14.54 7.22 31.09
CA LYS A 725 15.67 7.22 30.16
C LYS A 725 16.21 5.82 29.90
N GLY A 726 16.78 5.61 28.72
CA GLY A 726 17.39 4.33 28.33
C GLY A 726 16.40 3.17 28.17
N LEU A 727 15.10 3.46 28.02
CA LEU A 727 14.02 2.47 28.01
C LEU A 727 14.04 1.59 29.27
N LEU A 728 14.52 2.13 30.39
CA LEU A 728 14.69 1.38 31.63
C LEU A 728 13.37 1.21 32.39
N VAL A 729 13.08 -0.02 32.80
CA VAL A 729 12.04 -0.25 33.81
C VAL A 729 12.54 0.28 35.16
N ASN A 730 11.60 0.70 36.00
CA ASN A 730 11.92 0.99 37.40
C ASN A 730 10.82 0.41 38.29
N LEU A 731 11.12 -0.69 38.96
CA LEU A 731 10.19 -1.34 39.88
C LEU A 731 10.03 -0.59 41.22
N ASN A 732 10.72 0.54 41.41
CA ASN A 732 10.39 1.51 42.46
C ASN A 732 9.34 2.55 42.03
N ASP A 733 8.98 2.58 40.75
CA ASP A 733 8.08 3.58 40.14
C ASP A 733 7.13 2.95 39.13
N VAL A 734 6.48 1.85 39.52
CA VAL A 734 5.40 1.28 38.71
C VAL A 734 4.14 2.12 38.93
N GLY A 735 3.40 2.39 37.86
CA GLY A 735 2.28 3.31 37.90
C GLY A 735 1.10 2.90 37.01
N PRO A 736 0.31 3.89 36.54
CA PRO A 736 -0.89 3.66 35.74
C PRO A 736 -0.64 2.81 34.50
N GLU A 737 0.56 2.85 33.92
CA GLU A 737 0.97 2.02 32.77
C GLU A 737 0.96 0.50 33.05
N ALA A 738 0.82 0.11 34.32
CA ALA A 738 0.71 -1.26 34.80
C ALA A 738 -0.58 -1.50 35.61
N GLY A 739 -1.51 -0.52 35.61
CA GLY A 739 -2.73 -0.56 36.41
C GLY A 739 -2.52 -0.35 37.91
N LEU A 740 -1.41 0.27 38.32
CA LEU A 740 -1.07 0.55 39.72
C LEU A 740 -1.08 2.06 40.03
N PRO A 741 -1.22 2.45 41.31
CA PRO A 741 -1.02 3.85 41.71
C PRO A 741 0.38 4.35 41.33
N PRO A 742 0.55 5.64 40.95
CA PRO A 742 1.87 6.21 40.66
C PRO A 742 2.88 6.01 41.80
N GLY A 743 4.13 5.67 41.48
CA GLY A 743 5.20 5.48 42.47
C GLY A 743 5.11 4.17 43.26
N THR A 744 4.38 3.17 42.77
CA THR A 744 4.29 1.87 43.43
C THR A 744 5.62 1.13 43.32
N GLU A 745 6.18 0.73 44.48
CA GLU A 745 7.30 -0.21 44.53
C GLU A 745 6.79 -1.65 44.46
N VAL A 746 7.31 -2.43 43.51
CA VAL A 746 7.06 -3.87 43.39
C VAL A 746 8.14 -4.62 44.19
N PRO A 747 7.78 -5.52 45.13
CA PRO A 747 8.76 -6.29 45.88
C PRO A 747 9.39 -7.37 45.00
N ILE A 748 10.72 -7.32 44.86
CA ILE A 748 11.57 -8.31 44.18
C ILE A 748 12.80 -8.46 45.09
N THR A 749 12.96 -9.64 45.69
CA THR A 749 13.92 -9.89 46.79
C THR A 749 14.80 -11.12 46.57
N GLY A 750 14.39 -12.05 45.72
CA GLY A 750 15.12 -13.26 45.39
C GLY A 750 15.39 -13.41 43.90
N SER A 751 16.23 -14.39 43.56
CA SER A 751 16.71 -14.57 42.18
C SER A 751 15.63 -15.08 41.22
N GLY A 752 14.64 -15.82 41.73
CA GLY A 752 13.46 -16.28 40.98
C GLY A 752 12.34 -15.24 40.87
N ASP A 753 12.45 -14.11 41.56
CA ASP A 753 11.41 -13.08 41.55
C ASP A 753 11.50 -12.27 40.23
N VAL A 754 10.36 -12.13 39.55
CA VAL A 754 10.20 -11.30 38.36
C VAL A 754 8.86 -10.58 38.39
N PHE A 755 8.80 -9.40 37.78
CA PHE A 755 7.54 -8.70 37.56
C PHE A 755 7.06 -8.84 36.11
N ASN A 756 5.86 -9.40 35.97
CA ASN A 756 5.16 -9.54 34.70
C ASN A 756 3.85 -8.75 34.76
N ARG A 757 3.75 -7.71 33.94
CA ARG A 757 2.54 -6.93 33.74
C ARG A 757 2.58 -6.32 32.35
N GLU A 758 1.73 -6.83 31.48
CA GLU A 758 1.60 -6.28 30.13
C GLU A 758 1.17 -4.79 30.18
N PRO A 759 1.51 -4.02 29.14
CA PRO A 759 2.36 -4.41 28.02
C PRO A 759 3.86 -4.17 28.29
N TYR A 760 4.22 -3.41 29.33
CA TYR A 760 5.58 -2.85 29.44
C TYR A 760 6.55 -3.67 30.29
N TYR A 761 6.06 -4.59 31.13
CA TYR A 761 6.89 -5.36 32.05
C TYR A 761 6.80 -6.86 31.74
N TRP A 762 7.91 -7.44 31.28
CA TRP A 762 8.04 -8.88 31.04
C TRP A 762 9.38 -9.37 31.57
N ASN A 763 9.36 -10.23 32.57
CA ASN A 763 10.50 -10.63 33.38
C ASN A 763 11.30 -9.46 33.98
N ALA A 764 10.63 -8.35 34.29
CA ALA A 764 11.30 -7.15 34.80
C ALA A 764 11.85 -7.36 36.21
N LYS A 765 13.05 -6.83 36.47
CA LYS A 765 13.73 -6.93 37.78
C LYS A 765 14.31 -5.60 38.27
N LEU A 766 14.66 -4.68 37.36
CA LEU A 766 15.44 -3.49 37.69
C LEU A 766 14.70 -2.52 38.64
N LYS A 767 15.40 -2.11 39.70
CA LYS A 767 15.01 -1.05 40.63
C LYS A 767 16.06 0.05 40.61
N ILE A 768 15.63 1.27 40.34
CA ILE A 768 16.48 2.47 40.29
C ILE A 768 16.06 3.39 41.43
N ARG A 769 17.02 3.75 42.28
CA ARG A 769 16.84 4.71 43.37
C ARG A 769 17.01 6.13 42.86
N ASN A 770 18.06 6.36 42.07
CA ASN A 770 18.38 7.65 41.48
C ASN A 770 18.89 7.42 40.05
N PHE A 771 18.33 8.12 39.06
CA PHE A 771 18.87 8.06 37.71
C PHE A 771 20.20 8.79 37.63
N ALA A 772 21.21 8.16 37.02
CA ALA A 772 22.55 8.72 36.90
C ALA A 772 22.73 9.53 35.61
N VAL A 773 23.83 10.31 35.59
CA VAL A 773 24.32 10.91 34.34
C VAL A 773 24.74 9.77 33.42
N ALA A 774 24.46 9.87 32.12
CA ALA A 774 24.87 8.83 31.17
C ALA A 774 26.39 8.65 31.23
N GLY A 775 26.87 7.42 31.43
CA GLY A 775 28.30 7.17 31.69
C GLY A 775 28.78 7.45 33.13
N ASP A 776 27.94 7.77 34.11
CA ASP A 776 28.36 7.75 35.52
C ASP A 776 27.40 6.90 36.38
N TRP A 777 27.02 5.74 35.87
CA TRP A 777 26.20 4.78 36.60
C TRP A 777 27.02 4.00 37.61
N ARG A 778 26.47 3.85 38.82
CA ARG A 778 27.08 3.20 39.98
C ARG A 778 26.10 2.22 40.60
N ASP A 779 26.63 1.29 41.39
CA ASP A 779 25.82 0.31 42.07
C ASP A 779 24.84 0.96 43.06
N ASP A 780 25.25 2.00 43.78
CA ASP A 780 24.38 2.77 44.70
C ASP A 780 23.18 3.49 44.03
N ASN A 781 23.11 3.51 42.69
CA ASN A 781 21.95 3.97 41.94
C ASN A 781 20.82 2.93 41.90
N CYS A 782 21.11 1.67 42.21
CA CYS A 782 20.19 0.55 42.11
C CYS A 782 19.72 0.04 43.48
N GLY A 783 18.56 -0.61 43.50
CA GLY A 783 18.01 -1.28 44.69
C GLY A 783 16.67 -0.71 45.17
N SER A 784 16.13 -1.33 46.21
CA SER A 784 14.84 -0.96 46.81
C SER A 784 14.82 0.48 47.33
N ALA A 785 13.71 1.19 47.12
CA ALA A 785 13.48 2.52 47.68
C ALA A 785 13.01 2.47 49.14
N SER A 786 12.25 1.44 49.54
CA SER A 786 11.76 1.23 50.91
C SER A 786 12.79 0.67 51.90
N GLY A 787 13.93 0.15 51.42
CA GLY A 787 15.14 0.01 52.24
C GLY A 787 15.29 -1.27 53.07
N ASN A 788 14.76 -2.43 52.65
CA ASN A 788 15.10 -3.71 53.30
C ASN A 788 14.93 -4.96 52.39
N PRO A 789 15.87 -5.92 52.41
CA PRO A 789 17.30 -5.78 52.68
C PRO A 789 18.05 -5.55 51.37
N ASP A 790 19.17 -4.83 51.46
CA ASP A 790 20.16 -4.66 50.41
C ASP A 790 19.88 -3.57 49.35
N VAL A 791 20.94 -2.83 49.02
CA VAL A 791 21.01 -1.81 47.96
C VAL A 791 22.26 -2.06 47.12
N GLY A 792 22.28 -1.52 45.91
CA GLY A 792 23.38 -1.69 44.99
C GLY A 792 23.79 -3.13 44.75
N LYS A 793 25.10 -3.42 44.80
CA LYS A 793 25.64 -4.72 44.39
C LYS A 793 25.11 -5.90 45.19
N ASP A 794 24.77 -5.71 46.45
CA ASP A 794 24.30 -6.79 47.32
C ASP A 794 22.86 -7.16 46.93
N TRP A 795 22.01 -6.16 46.67
CA TRP A 795 20.67 -6.35 46.10
C TRP A 795 20.72 -7.01 44.72
N MET A 796 21.59 -6.50 43.83
CA MET A 796 21.74 -7.08 42.49
C MET A 796 22.19 -8.54 42.55
N SER A 797 23.10 -8.88 43.47
CA SER A 797 23.52 -10.27 43.69
C SER A 797 22.35 -11.13 44.16
N ALA A 798 21.52 -10.67 45.10
CA ALA A 798 20.36 -11.42 45.57
C ALA A 798 19.30 -11.68 44.48
N VAL A 799 19.07 -10.69 43.60
CA VAL A 799 17.98 -10.71 42.60
C VAL A 799 18.41 -11.28 41.24
N CYS A 800 19.70 -11.24 40.92
CA CYS A 800 20.21 -11.61 39.59
C CYS A 800 21.18 -12.81 39.59
N ALA A 801 21.57 -13.37 40.74
CA ALA A 801 22.58 -14.42 40.81
C ALA A 801 22.18 -15.78 40.18
N ASN A 802 20.89 -16.07 39.94
CA ASN A 802 20.45 -17.36 39.42
C ASN A 802 18.99 -17.31 38.90
N PRO A 803 18.71 -17.31 37.57
CA PRO A 803 17.34 -17.48 37.09
C PRO A 803 16.77 -18.86 37.40
#